data_AF-A0AAV0Y3L3-F1
#
_entry.id   AF-A0AAV0Y3L3-F1
#
_cell.length_a   1.000
_cell.length_b   1.000
_cell.length_c   1.000
_cell.angle_alpha   90.00
_cell.angle_beta   90.00
_cell.angle_gamma   90.00
#
_symmetry.space_group_name_H-M   'P 1'
#
loop_
_entity.id
_entity.type
_entity.pdbx_description
1 polymer ?
#
loop_
_entity_poly.entity_id
_entity_poly.type
_entity_poly.pdbx_seq_one_letter_code
_entity_poly.pdbx_strand_id
1 'polypeptide(L)'
;MASSLAHLAENLTTANFDKFREVAKVFAPSEMELVTRKGVYPYEYTDSWDKLDATSLPDKFQFYSALTETHVSDEDYSHATRVWNHFACTSLGAYSDLYLKVDVVLSADVFENFRDIFYKSFNLELLTDFEKVLFTEAGTRGGLVQASRRHARANNPATPGYNADEPSTSLIYLDANNLYGYAMCKYMPISDFTWYPGNPEVALAQLEWMGETDDVGRIYEVDISYPQHLHDAHNDMPFLPHASIPHGSSVRKLMVTFLRKERYVVHYMNLKQAMAHGVVVEKTHRVLEFRQSPWLAPYINFNTELRRQAANKFEEQFFKDLNNSVFGKSIENMRARFNLELVSCPARMRKLINRPTFKYCTTYNENLSAVTQHSKEVDFCKPIYIGFTVLELSKVLMYGFHYDVMKRHYGDKIELLYTDTDSLFYRVVTDDFYADLIDNPNLMRFMDTSNLPKDHKCYSTLRKRVPGLFKNETNSRTVYEYVALRAKSYAYDVEQEVTIRSKGVMRHVIRNHLTFAEHKRCLFADVDDDAESDECDDEFDANMGKMFAADSALKAVAQIHRNASTGSTNSSTTVAAAAATHPSHVYSYMPFTPYRENVSIRSFKHELRTIRSMKLVLNRADDKRYVLPDNISTYAHGHHRINY
;
A
#
# COMPACT_ATOMS: atom_id res chain seq x y z
N MET A 1 4.57 -20.15 -10.21
CA MET A 1 4.82 -20.14 -11.66
C MET A 1 4.19 -18.91 -12.29
N ALA A 2 5.00 -18.02 -12.86
CA ALA A 2 4.50 -17.11 -13.89
C ALA A 2 4.21 -17.93 -15.14
N SER A 3 3.04 -17.70 -15.74
CA SER A 3 2.67 -18.32 -17.00
C SER A 3 2.71 -17.27 -18.11
N SER A 4 3.15 -17.65 -19.31
CA SER A 4 3.18 -16.74 -20.45
C SER A 4 1.75 -16.45 -20.94
N LEU A 5 1.54 -15.28 -21.56
CA LEU A 5 0.26 -14.96 -22.20
C LEU A 5 -0.15 -16.05 -23.21
N ALA A 6 0.81 -16.64 -23.91
CA ALA A 6 0.57 -17.75 -24.83
C ALA A 6 -0.11 -18.93 -24.13
N HIS A 7 0.42 -19.38 -22.99
CA HIS A 7 -0.16 -20.49 -22.23
C HIS A 7 -1.50 -20.12 -21.59
N LEU A 8 -1.66 -18.87 -21.14
CA LEU A 8 -2.94 -18.41 -20.58
C LEU A 8 -4.04 -18.34 -21.63
N ALA A 9 -3.74 -17.85 -22.83
CA ALA A 9 -4.67 -17.83 -23.96
C ALA A 9 -5.00 -19.25 -24.45
N GLU A 10 -4.02 -20.15 -24.49
CA GLU A 10 -4.23 -21.55 -24.84
C GLU A 10 -5.30 -22.21 -23.94
N ASN A 11 -5.26 -21.95 -22.64
CA ASN A 11 -6.26 -22.46 -21.67
C ASN A 11 -7.69 -21.93 -21.90
N LEU A 12 -7.85 -20.84 -22.65
CA LEU A 12 -9.17 -20.32 -23.03
C LEU A 12 -9.69 -20.94 -24.32
N THR A 13 -8.87 -21.67 -25.07
CA THR A 13 -9.24 -22.18 -26.39
C THR A 13 -10.39 -23.18 -26.26
N THR A 14 -11.50 -22.85 -26.91
CA THR A 14 -12.68 -23.70 -27.07
C THR A 14 -12.99 -23.83 -28.57
N ALA A 15 -13.74 -24.86 -28.95
CA ALA A 15 -14.05 -25.12 -30.36
C ALA A 15 -14.81 -23.97 -31.06
N ASN A 16 -15.44 -23.08 -30.28
CA ASN A 16 -16.24 -21.95 -30.76
C ASN A 16 -15.68 -20.57 -30.35
N PHE A 17 -14.51 -20.51 -29.71
CA PHE A 17 -13.88 -19.27 -29.21
C PHE A 17 -14.78 -18.42 -28.29
N ASP A 18 -15.77 -19.02 -27.63
CA ASP A 18 -16.75 -18.33 -26.77
C ASP A 18 -16.12 -17.62 -25.56
N LYS A 19 -14.92 -18.05 -25.15
CA LYS A 19 -14.13 -17.41 -24.10
C LYS A 19 -13.37 -16.16 -24.56
N PHE A 20 -13.35 -15.83 -25.86
CA PHE A 20 -12.64 -14.67 -26.40
C PHE A 20 -13.57 -13.50 -26.71
N ARG A 21 -14.29 -13.01 -25.69
CA ARG A 21 -15.34 -11.99 -25.84
C ARG A 21 -14.80 -10.60 -26.17
N GLU A 22 -13.61 -10.24 -25.70
CA GLU A 22 -13.00 -8.93 -25.97
C GLU A 22 -12.37 -8.93 -27.36
N VAL A 23 -11.71 -10.02 -27.76
CA VAL A 23 -11.23 -10.23 -29.14
C VAL A 23 -12.41 -10.18 -30.13
N ALA A 24 -13.53 -10.84 -29.84
CA ALA A 24 -14.72 -10.87 -30.71
C ALA A 24 -15.41 -9.51 -30.90
N LYS A 25 -15.14 -8.51 -30.05
CA LYS A 25 -15.62 -7.12 -30.24
C LYS A 25 -14.82 -6.37 -31.31
N VAL A 26 -13.60 -6.84 -31.59
CA VAL A 26 -12.61 -6.14 -32.41
C VAL A 26 -12.41 -6.84 -33.76
N PHE A 27 -12.50 -8.17 -33.78
CA PHE A 27 -12.19 -9.01 -34.92
C PHE A 27 -13.42 -9.81 -35.36
N ALA A 28 -13.49 -10.09 -36.66
CA ALA A 28 -14.58 -10.87 -37.25
C ALA A 28 -14.47 -12.37 -36.88
N PRO A 29 -15.57 -13.13 -36.90
CA PRO A 29 -15.54 -14.57 -36.60
C PRO A 29 -14.55 -15.37 -37.46
N SER A 30 -14.36 -14.99 -38.73
CA SER A 30 -13.40 -15.61 -39.64
C SER A 30 -11.94 -15.36 -39.28
N GLU A 31 -11.67 -14.35 -38.45
CA GLU A 31 -10.32 -13.93 -38.05
C GLU A 31 -9.88 -14.60 -36.73
N MET A 32 -10.81 -15.20 -35.98
CA MET A 32 -10.58 -15.68 -34.61
C MET A 32 -9.42 -16.69 -34.52
N GLU A 33 -9.25 -17.59 -35.49
CA GLU A 33 -8.12 -18.53 -35.51
C GLU A 33 -6.74 -17.83 -35.57
N LEU A 34 -6.69 -16.61 -36.12
CA LEU A 34 -5.47 -15.83 -36.25
C LEU A 34 -5.15 -14.97 -35.02
N VAL A 35 -6.17 -14.59 -34.23
CA VAL A 35 -6.03 -13.59 -33.14
C VAL A 35 -6.29 -14.14 -31.74
N THR A 36 -6.56 -15.44 -31.61
CA THR A 36 -6.80 -16.11 -30.31
C THR A 36 -5.56 -16.82 -29.73
N ARG A 37 -4.41 -16.72 -30.40
CA ARG A 37 -3.09 -17.11 -29.88
C ARG A 37 -2.15 -15.91 -29.83
N LYS A 38 -1.13 -15.99 -28.98
CA LYS A 38 -0.08 -14.98 -28.93
C LYS A 38 0.66 -14.92 -30.28
N GLY A 39 0.81 -13.71 -30.83
CA GLY A 39 1.60 -13.48 -32.04
C GLY A 39 3.11 -13.52 -31.79
N VAL A 40 3.90 -13.37 -32.86
CA VAL A 40 5.36 -13.21 -32.78
C VAL A 40 5.81 -11.89 -33.38
N TYR A 41 6.81 -11.26 -32.77
CA TYR A 41 7.31 -9.95 -33.19
C TYR A 41 8.84 -9.90 -33.12
N PRO A 42 9.52 -9.29 -34.11
CA PRO A 42 10.99 -9.27 -34.17
C PRO A 42 11.54 -8.07 -33.38
N TYR A 43 11.58 -8.20 -32.05
CA TYR A 43 11.98 -7.12 -31.14
C TYR A 43 13.42 -6.65 -31.37
N GLU A 44 14.34 -7.58 -31.56
CA GLU A 44 15.77 -7.33 -31.76
C GLU A 44 16.06 -6.63 -33.10
N TYR A 45 15.22 -6.88 -34.11
CA TYR A 45 15.32 -6.20 -35.40
C TYR A 45 14.75 -4.78 -35.37
N THR A 46 13.76 -4.52 -34.51
CA THR A 46 13.02 -3.25 -34.45
C THR A 46 13.70 -2.28 -33.48
N ASP A 47 14.91 -1.86 -33.83
CA ASP A 47 15.79 -1.03 -32.99
C ASP A 47 15.67 0.49 -33.26
N SER A 48 14.88 0.89 -34.25
CA SER A 48 14.75 2.27 -34.72
C SER A 48 13.38 2.52 -35.37
N TRP A 49 12.95 3.78 -35.41
CA TRP A 49 11.67 4.18 -36.01
C TRP A 49 11.58 3.83 -37.49
N ASP A 50 12.67 4.02 -38.24
CA ASP A 50 12.73 3.72 -39.68
C ASP A 50 12.43 2.24 -39.99
N LYS A 51 12.68 1.32 -39.04
CA LYS A 51 12.36 -0.11 -39.22
C LYS A 51 10.85 -0.37 -39.24
N LEU A 52 10.05 0.49 -38.62
CA LEU A 52 8.60 0.38 -38.64
C LEU A 52 8.02 0.74 -40.03
N ASP A 53 8.77 1.48 -40.85
CA ASP A 53 8.36 1.79 -42.23
C ASP A 53 8.66 0.65 -43.22
N ALA A 54 9.31 -0.44 -42.77
CA ALA A 54 9.61 -1.59 -43.62
C ALA A 54 8.32 -2.21 -44.18
N THR A 55 8.22 -2.33 -45.51
CA THR A 55 7.00 -2.74 -46.22
C THR A 55 6.84 -4.26 -46.36
N SER A 56 7.69 -5.04 -45.70
CA SER A 56 7.66 -6.49 -45.69
C SER A 56 7.99 -7.03 -44.31
N LEU A 57 7.49 -8.23 -43.99
CA LEU A 57 7.91 -8.93 -42.80
C LEU A 57 9.41 -9.24 -42.88
N PRO A 58 10.20 -9.01 -41.81
CA PRO A 58 11.61 -9.39 -41.76
C PRO A 58 11.82 -10.89 -42.01
N ASP A 59 13.04 -11.25 -42.43
CA ASP A 59 13.39 -12.65 -42.64
C ASP A 59 13.32 -13.43 -41.32
N LYS A 60 13.01 -14.73 -41.39
CA LYS A 60 12.86 -15.61 -40.21
C LYS A 60 14.01 -15.50 -39.21
N PHE A 61 15.25 -15.40 -39.68
CA PHE A 61 16.41 -15.30 -38.79
C PHE A 61 16.45 -14.01 -37.97
N GLN A 62 15.77 -12.95 -38.43
CA GLN A 62 15.68 -11.65 -37.76
C GLN A 62 14.66 -11.64 -36.61
N PHE A 63 13.90 -12.72 -36.43
CA PHE A 63 13.06 -12.99 -35.25
C PHE A 63 13.83 -13.71 -34.13
N TYR A 64 15.16 -13.66 -34.15
CA TYR A 64 15.96 -14.21 -33.06
C TYR A 64 15.71 -13.44 -31.76
N SER A 65 15.38 -14.16 -30.69
CA SER A 65 15.15 -13.60 -29.36
C SER A 65 16.42 -13.75 -28.52
N ALA A 66 17.02 -12.62 -28.15
CA ALA A 66 18.18 -12.61 -27.25
C ALA A 66 17.77 -13.00 -25.81
N LEU A 67 16.49 -12.86 -25.46
CA LEU A 67 15.95 -13.24 -24.15
C LEU A 67 15.89 -14.76 -23.96
N THR A 68 15.51 -15.49 -25.00
CA THR A 68 15.37 -16.96 -24.96
C THR A 68 16.55 -17.68 -25.63
N GLU A 69 17.46 -16.92 -26.24
CA GLU A 69 18.58 -17.39 -27.05
C GLU A 69 18.16 -18.37 -28.16
N THR A 70 16.96 -18.19 -28.72
CA THR A 70 16.37 -19.08 -29.72
C THR A 70 15.83 -18.32 -30.93
N HIS A 71 15.84 -19.00 -32.08
CA HIS A 71 15.11 -18.54 -33.26
C HIS A 71 13.63 -18.88 -33.17
N VAL A 72 12.79 -18.08 -33.85
CA VAL A 72 11.37 -18.38 -34.04
C VAL A 72 11.17 -19.74 -34.72
N SER A 73 10.12 -20.47 -34.34
CA SER A 73 9.75 -21.73 -34.96
C SER A 73 9.24 -21.54 -36.40
N ASP A 74 9.28 -22.59 -37.23
CA ASP A 74 8.68 -22.54 -38.57
C ASP A 74 7.17 -22.29 -38.52
N GLU A 75 6.50 -22.86 -37.52
CA GLU A 75 5.06 -22.69 -37.32
C GLU A 75 4.71 -21.24 -36.98
N ASP A 76 5.44 -20.63 -36.04
CA ASP A 76 5.19 -19.25 -35.61
C ASP A 76 5.51 -18.25 -36.72
N TYR A 77 6.59 -18.45 -37.48
CA TYR A 77 6.90 -17.59 -38.62
C TYR A 77 5.87 -17.72 -39.74
N SER A 78 5.40 -18.95 -40.01
CA SER A 78 4.32 -19.20 -40.96
C SER A 78 3.01 -18.55 -40.49
N HIS A 79 2.74 -18.58 -39.19
CA HIS A 79 1.60 -17.88 -38.60
C HIS A 79 1.72 -16.35 -38.74
N ALA A 80 2.88 -15.76 -38.42
CA ALA A 80 3.13 -14.33 -38.63
C ALA A 80 2.91 -13.91 -40.08
N THR A 81 3.38 -14.73 -41.03
CA THR A 81 3.19 -14.50 -42.46
C THR A 81 1.71 -14.55 -42.85
N ARG A 82 0.94 -15.51 -42.33
CA ARG A 82 -0.52 -15.58 -42.54
C ARG A 82 -1.23 -14.35 -41.98
N VAL A 83 -0.89 -13.93 -40.76
CA VAL A 83 -1.46 -12.73 -40.12
C VAL A 83 -1.13 -11.48 -40.96
N TRP A 84 0.12 -11.29 -41.33
CA TRP A 84 0.57 -10.17 -42.18
C TRP A 84 -0.26 -10.08 -43.46
N ASN A 85 -0.39 -11.19 -44.17
CA ASN A 85 -1.10 -11.25 -45.45
C ASN A 85 -2.62 -11.08 -45.29
N HIS A 86 -3.22 -11.73 -44.28
CA HIS A 86 -4.67 -11.68 -44.05
C HIS A 86 -5.14 -10.27 -43.69
N PHE A 87 -4.41 -9.57 -42.81
CA PHE A 87 -4.73 -8.21 -42.40
C PHE A 87 -4.14 -7.14 -43.34
N ALA A 88 -3.56 -7.54 -44.46
CA ALA A 88 -2.95 -6.67 -45.46
C ALA A 88 -2.02 -5.61 -44.85
N CYS A 89 -1.13 -6.03 -43.94
CA CYS A 89 -0.17 -5.14 -43.30
C CYS A 89 0.75 -4.50 -44.35
N THR A 90 0.75 -3.17 -44.42
CA THR A 90 1.54 -2.40 -45.40
C THR A 90 2.93 -2.04 -44.89
N SER A 91 3.13 -2.08 -43.58
CA SER A 91 4.42 -1.82 -42.93
C SER A 91 4.58 -2.61 -41.64
N LEU A 92 5.83 -2.72 -41.15
CA LEU A 92 6.14 -3.36 -39.87
C LEU A 92 5.50 -2.61 -38.69
N GLY A 93 5.28 -1.30 -38.83
CA GLY A 93 4.51 -0.48 -37.90
C GLY A 93 3.04 -0.89 -37.84
N ALA A 94 2.39 -1.09 -38.99
CA ALA A 94 1.00 -1.58 -39.03
C ALA A 94 0.88 -2.98 -38.40
N TYR A 95 1.86 -3.85 -38.66
CA TYR A 95 1.93 -5.17 -38.01
C TYR A 95 2.17 -5.06 -36.50
N SER A 96 3.03 -4.14 -36.05
CA SER A 96 3.27 -3.84 -34.64
C SER A 96 2.00 -3.39 -33.92
N ASP A 97 1.24 -2.47 -34.52
CA ASP A 97 -0.01 -1.99 -33.95
C ASP A 97 -1.04 -3.12 -33.81
N LEU A 98 -1.15 -3.98 -34.84
CA LEU A 98 -2.01 -5.15 -34.80
C LEU A 98 -1.54 -6.14 -33.71
N TYR A 99 -0.25 -6.47 -33.68
CA TYR A 99 0.37 -7.35 -32.70
C TYR A 99 0.07 -6.89 -31.27
N LEU A 100 0.33 -5.60 -30.98
CA LEU A 100 0.06 -5.01 -29.67
C LEU A 100 -1.43 -5.03 -29.33
N LYS A 101 -2.30 -4.73 -30.31
CA LYS A 101 -3.75 -4.76 -30.12
C LYS A 101 -4.21 -6.16 -29.73
N VAL A 102 -3.75 -7.19 -30.44
CA VAL A 102 -4.05 -8.61 -30.15
C VAL A 102 -3.58 -8.99 -28.75
N ASP A 103 -2.32 -8.69 -28.38
CA ASP A 103 -1.79 -9.00 -27.05
C ASP A 103 -2.60 -8.34 -25.93
N VAL A 104 -3.05 -7.09 -26.14
CA VAL A 104 -3.90 -6.38 -25.18
C VAL A 104 -5.28 -7.01 -25.04
N VAL A 105 -5.97 -7.31 -26.15
CA VAL A 105 -7.32 -7.90 -26.08
C VAL A 105 -7.30 -9.35 -25.58
N LEU A 106 -6.28 -10.13 -25.93
CA LEU A 106 -6.05 -11.48 -25.39
C LEU A 106 -5.83 -11.44 -23.88
N SER A 107 -5.00 -10.51 -23.42
CA SER A 107 -4.78 -10.30 -21.99
C SER A 107 -6.09 -9.93 -21.29
N ALA A 108 -6.91 -9.07 -21.91
CA ALA A 108 -8.22 -8.72 -21.38
C ALA A 108 -9.13 -9.95 -21.25
N ASP A 109 -9.22 -10.80 -22.27
CA ASP A 109 -10.01 -12.04 -22.24
C ASP A 109 -9.56 -13.00 -21.13
N VAL A 110 -8.25 -13.17 -20.92
CA VAL A 110 -7.71 -13.95 -19.79
C VAL A 110 -8.20 -13.42 -18.45
N PHE A 111 -8.10 -12.12 -18.21
CA PHE A 111 -8.56 -11.53 -16.95
C PHE A 111 -10.08 -11.57 -16.79
N GLU A 112 -10.81 -11.41 -17.89
CA GLU A 112 -12.27 -11.44 -17.93
C GLU A 112 -12.81 -12.86 -17.63
N ASN A 113 -12.20 -13.91 -18.18
CA ASN A 113 -12.54 -15.30 -17.84
C ASN A 113 -12.15 -15.66 -16.40
N PHE A 114 -10.96 -15.23 -15.96
CA PHE A 114 -10.55 -15.40 -14.57
C PHE A 114 -11.56 -14.76 -13.62
N ARG A 115 -12.02 -13.54 -13.95
CA ARG A 115 -13.05 -12.81 -13.20
C ARG A 115 -14.38 -13.58 -13.17
N ASP A 116 -14.83 -14.12 -14.29
CA ASP A 116 -16.08 -14.88 -14.36
C ASP A 116 -16.02 -16.16 -13.53
N ILE A 117 -14.90 -16.91 -13.62
CA ILE A 117 -14.67 -18.11 -12.80
C ILE A 117 -14.72 -17.72 -11.33
N PHE A 118 -14.02 -16.65 -10.94
CA PHE A 118 -14.03 -16.16 -9.57
C PHE A 118 -15.45 -15.79 -9.08
N TYR A 119 -16.22 -15.03 -9.86
CA TYR A 119 -17.58 -14.67 -9.47
C TYR A 119 -18.53 -15.88 -9.40
N LYS A 120 -18.49 -16.77 -10.40
CA LYS A 120 -19.33 -17.98 -10.44
C LYS A 120 -18.99 -18.94 -9.31
N SER A 121 -17.72 -19.03 -8.91
CA SER A 121 -17.27 -19.95 -7.86
C SER A 121 -17.68 -19.54 -6.45
N PHE A 122 -17.90 -18.25 -6.18
CA PHE A 122 -18.13 -17.76 -4.81
C PHE A 122 -19.52 -17.14 -4.56
N ASN A 123 -20.32 -16.86 -5.60
CA ASN A 123 -21.70 -16.35 -5.51
C ASN A 123 -21.90 -15.25 -4.45
N LEU A 124 -20.99 -14.27 -4.45
CA LEU A 124 -20.97 -13.17 -3.47
C LEU A 124 -22.14 -12.22 -3.72
N GLU A 125 -22.93 -11.93 -2.67
CA GLU A 125 -23.96 -10.91 -2.73
C GLU A 125 -23.32 -9.52 -2.80
N LEU A 126 -23.83 -8.63 -3.67
CA LEU A 126 -23.48 -7.21 -3.65
C LEU A 126 -24.50 -6.45 -2.81
N LEU A 127 -24.01 -5.47 -2.03
CA LEU A 127 -24.88 -4.57 -1.28
C LEU A 127 -25.65 -3.66 -2.25
N THR A 128 -26.94 -3.93 -2.43
CA THR A 128 -27.83 -3.13 -3.29
C THR A 128 -28.44 -1.93 -2.57
N ASP A 129 -28.51 -1.99 -1.23
CA ASP A 129 -28.95 -0.89 -0.38
C ASP A 129 -27.80 0.09 -0.12
N PHE A 130 -28.00 1.34 -0.55
CA PHE A 130 -27.02 2.41 -0.42
C PHE A 130 -26.66 2.71 1.05
N GLU A 131 -27.59 2.54 1.99
CA GLU A 131 -27.29 2.76 3.41
C GLU A 131 -26.33 1.70 3.95
N LYS A 132 -26.44 0.44 3.51
CA LYS A 132 -25.52 -0.65 3.90
C LYS A 132 -24.13 -0.41 3.33
N VAL A 133 -24.05 0.16 2.13
CA VAL A 133 -22.78 0.59 1.53
C VAL A 133 -22.12 1.67 2.39
N LEU A 134 -22.83 2.76 2.68
CA LEU A 134 -22.31 3.86 3.51
C LEU A 134 -21.92 3.39 4.92
N PHE A 135 -22.73 2.51 5.52
CA PHE A 135 -22.47 1.92 6.82
C PHE A 135 -21.16 1.13 6.84
N THR A 136 -20.95 0.27 5.83
CA THR A 136 -19.71 -0.52 5.70
C THR A 136 -18.50 0.37 5.43
N GLU A 137 -18.64 1.41 4.60
CA GLU A 137 -17.59 2.40 4.35
C GLU A 137 -17.22 3.17 5.63
N ALA A 138 -18.20 3.57 6.45
CA ALA A 138 -17.97 4.27 7.71
C ALA A 138 -17.19 3.42 8.75
N GLY A 139 -17.32 2.09 8.67
CA GLY A 139 -16.55 1.14 9.47
C GLY A 139 -15.14 0.85 8.94
N THR A 140 -14.86 1.19 7.68
CA THR A 140 -13.63 0.78 7.00
C THR A 140 -12.43 1.62 7.46
N ARG A 141 -11.49 0.98 8.16
CA ARG A 141 -10.30 1.64 8.74
C ARG A 141 -9.05 0.80 8.50
N GLY A 142 -8.04 1.42 7.88
CA GLY A 142 -6.79 0.77 7.48
C GLY A 142 -5.92 0.26 8.64
N GLY A 143 -4.68 -0.13 8.32
CA GLY A 143 -3.70 -0.59 9.30
C GLY A 143 -3.32 0.48 10.33
N LEU A 144 -3.14 0.06 11.58
CA LEU A 144 -2.71 0.92 12.68
C LEU A 144 -1.22 1.26 12.55
N VAL A 145 -0.87 2.54 12.71
CA VAL A 145 0.53 2.97 12.67
C VAL A 145 0.77 4.09 13.66
N GLN A 146 1.70 3.87 14.59
CA GLN A 146 2.06 4.85 15.63
C GLN A 146 3.41 4.52 16.31
N ALA A 147 4.03 5.54 16.88
CA ALA A 147 5.16 5.43 17.79
C ALA A 147 4.67 5.68 19.23
N SER A 148 4.53 4.62 20.03
CA SER A 148 4.07 4.71 21.42
C SER A 148 5.19 5.12 22.38
N ARG A 149 6.44 4.76 22.04
CA ARG A 149 7.65 5.29 22.67
C ARG A 149 8.68 5.58 21.59
N ARG A 150 9.32 6.74 21.63
CA ARG A 150 10.09 7.28 20.50
C ARG A 150 11.59 6.99 20.56
N HIS A 151 12.07 6.42 21.65
CA HIS A 151 13.46 6.00 21.80
C HIS A 151 13.59 4.86 22.82
N ALA A 152 14.48 3.91 22.53
CA ALA A 152 14.86 2.86 23.44
C ALA A 152 16.27 2.34 23.10
N ARG A 153 16.98 1.88 24.13
CA ARG A 153 18.26 1.17 24.00
C ARG A 153 18.16 -0.15 24.73
N ALA A 154 18.70 -1.21 24.13
CA ALA A 154 18.83 -2.49 24.80
C ALA A 154 19.91 -2.42 25.89
N ASN A 155 19.76 -3.23 26.94
CA ASN A 155 20.77 -3.40 27.99
C ASN A 155 21.04 -4.89 28.14
N ASN A 156 21.96 -5.44 27.36
CA ASN A 156 22.37 -6.84 27.45
C ASN A 156 23.86 -6.96 27.12
N PRO A 157 24.55 -8.06 27.47
CA PRO A 157 26.00 -8.19 27.30
C PRO A 157 26.50 -8.01 25.86
N ALA A 158 25.66 -8.25 24.85
CA ALA A 158 26.01 -8.07 23.44
C ALA A 158 25.92 -6.60 22.98
N THR A 159 25.28 -5.72 23.76
CA THR A 159 25.04 -4.32 23.42
C THR A 159 26.19 -3.43 23.91
N PRO A 160 26.80 -2.60 23.04
CA PRO A 160 27.82 -1.65 23.46
C PRO A 160 27.30 -0.74 24.59
N GLY A 161 28.07 -0.58 25.66
CA GLY A 161 27.66 0.21 26.82
C GLY A 161 26.73 -0.52 27.80
N TYR A 162 26.70 -1.85 27.78
CA TYR A 162 26.01 -2.69 28.77
C TYR A 162 26.34 -2.30 30.21
N ASN A 163 25.30 -2.18 31.04
CA ASN A 163 25.40 -1.95 32.47
C ASN A 163 24.83 -3.16 33.23
N ALA A 164 25.69 -3.87 33.96
CA ALA A 164 25.30 -5.05 34.75
C ALA A 164 24.47 -4.70 36.00
N ASP A 165 24.50 -3.44 36.44
CA ASP A 165 23.71 -2.96 37.59
C ASP A 165 22.27 -2.59 37.19
N GLU A 166 21.99 -2.51 35.89
CA GLU A 166 20.66 -2.26 35.34
C GLU A 166 20.00 -3.56 34.87
N PRO A 167 18.65 -3.65 34.90
CA PRO A 167 17.94 -4.83 34.40
C PRO A 167 18.30 -5.15 32.95
N SER A 168 18.45 -6.44 32.64
CA SER A 168 18.64 -6.92 31.27
C SER A 168 17.41 -6.55 30.42
N THR A 169 17.64 -5.92 29.27
CA THR A 169 16.57 -5.59 28.31
C THR A 169 16.95 -5.93 26.88
N SER A 170 15.95 -6.37 26.12
CA SER A 170 16.06 -6.71 24.70
C SER A 170 15.03 -5.94 23.89
N LEU A 171 15.44 -5.57 22.67
CA LEU A 171 14.59 -4.90 21.68
C LEU A 171 14.17 -5.92 20.62
N ILE A 172 12.88 -6.22 20.53
CA ILE A 172 12.35 -7.33 19.73
C ILE A 172 11.41 -6.79 18.65
N TYR A 173 11.72 -7.07 17.37
CA TYR A 173 10.91 -6.60 16.25
C TYR A 173 10.16 -7.75 15.59
N LEU A 174 8.85 -7.85 15.86
CA LEU A 174 8.00 -8.94 15.39
C LEU A 174 7.11 -8.51 14.24
N ASP A 175 6.96 -9.37 13.23
CA ASP A 175 6.13 -9.14 12.03
C ASP A 175 5.20 -10.34 11.79
N ALA A 176 3.92 -10.07 11.58
CA ALA A 176 2.92 -11.09 11.32
C ALA A 176 3.00 -11.60 9.87
N ASN A 177 3.21 -12.90 9.71
CA ASN A 177 3.19 -13.55 8.41
C ASN A 177 1.81 -13.40 7.75
N ASN A 178 1.75 -12.67 6.63
CA ASN A 178 0.55 -12.57 5.79
C ASN A 178 -0.72 -12.23 6.59
N LEU A 179 -0.69 -11.12 7.34
CA LEU A 179 -1.78 -10.68 8.24
C LEU A 179 -3.16 -10.66 7.56
N TYR A 180 -3.26 -10.13 6.33
CA TYR A 180 -4.52 -10.12 5.59
C TYR A 180 -4.92 -11.51 5.11
N GLY A 181 -3.96 -12.35 4.72
CA GLY A 181 -4.21 -13.76 4.43
C GLY A 181 -4.79 -14.51 5.63
N TYR A 182 -4.25 -14.28 6.84
CA TYR A 182 -4.82 -14.85 8.06
C TYR A 182 -6.28 -14.45 8.24
N ALA A 183 -6.60 -13.17 8.11
CA ALA A 183 -7.97 -12.68 8.23
C ALA A 183 -8.90 -13.29 7.16
N MET A 184 -8.42 -13.43 5.92
CA MET A 184 -9.16 -14.08 4.83
C MET A 184 -9.34 -15.59 5.02
N CYS A 185 -8.58 -16.24 5.90
CA CYS A 185 -8.81 -17.64 6.29
C CYS A 185 -9.90 -17.82 7.36
N LYS A 186 -10.42 -16.72 7.93
CA LYS A 186 -11.51 -16.76 8.92
C LYS A 186 -12.87 -16.82 8.23
N TYR A 187 -13.94 -16.89 9.02
CA TYR A 187 -15.30 -16.79 8.50
C TYR A 187 -15.52 -15.39 7.95
N MET A 188 -15.77 -15.33 6.64
CA MET A 188 -15.94 -14.09 5.88
C MET A 188 -17.43 -13.95 5.49
N PRO A 189 -17.99 -12.73 5.51
CA PRO A 189 -19.34 -12.49 5.03
C PRO A 189 -19.52 -12.97 3.58
N ILE A 190 -20.69 -13.47 3.24
CA ILE A 190 -21.02 -13.98 1.90
C ILE A 190 -22.35 -13.45 1.36
N SER A 191 -23.41 -13.42 2.17
CA SER A 191 -24.78 -13.11 1.73
C SER A 191 -25.69 -12.73 2.91
N ASP A 192 -26.96 -12.46 2.60
CA ASP A 192 -28.09 -12.28 3.51
C ASP A 192 -27.94 -11.05 4.42
N PHE A 193 -27.44 -9.95 3.84
CA PHE A 193 -27.22 -8.70 4.56
C PHE A 193 -28.54 -8.04 4.93
N THR A 194 -28.93 -8.15 6.19
CA THR A 194 -30.21 -7.64 6.70
C THR A 194 -30.03 -6.81 7.95
N TRP A 195 -30.78 -5.71 8.05
CA TRP A 195 -30.83 -4.95 9.30
C TRP A 195 -31.55 -5.79 10.35
N TYR A 196 -30.95 -5.95 11.52
CA TYR A 196 -31.54 -6.70 12.61
C TYR A 196 -32.89 -6.08 13.00
N PRO A 197 -34.01 -6.83 12.90
CA PRO A 197 -35.34 -6.25 13.05
C PRO A 197 -35.75 -6.05 14.51
N GLY A 198 -35.07 -6.71 15.44
CA GLY A 198 -35.34 -6.60 16.88
C GLY A 198 -34.65 -5.41 17.54
N ASN A 199 -34.74 -5.36 18.88
CA ASN A 199 -34.03 -4.35 19.67
C ASN A 199 -32.50 -4.55 19.54
N PRO A 200 -31.74 -3.54 19.07
CA PRO A 200 -30.28 -3.63 18.94
C PRO A 200 -29.55 -3.99 20.25
N GLU A 201 -30.07 -3.61 21.41
CA GLU A 201 -29.45 -3.96 22.71
C GLU A 201 -29.59 -5.46 23.02
N VAL A 202 -30.65 -6.12 22.54
CA VAL A 202 -30.78 -7.58 22.64
C VAL A 202 -29.75 -8.25 21.72
N ALA A 203 -29.51 -7.70 20.53
CA ALA A 203 -28.47 -8.19 19.64
C ALA A 203 -27.06 -7.99 20.23
N LEU A 204 -26.83 -6.92 21.01
CA LEU A 204 -25.58 -6.73 21.75
C LEU A 204 -25.43 -7.77 22.86
N ALA A 205 -26.47 -8.04 23.65
CA ALA A 205 -26.42 -9.06 24.71
C ALA A 205 -26.12 -10.47 24.17
N GLN A 206 -26.60 -10.79 22.96
CA GLN A 206 -26.31 -12.06 22.29
C GLN A 206 -24.85 -12.22 21.86
N LEU A 207 -24.09 -11.11 21.73
CA LEU A 207 -22.70 -11.12 21.25
C LEU A 207 -21.78 -12.01 22.10
N GLU A 208 -22.05 -12.10 23.41
CA GLU A 208 -21.31 -12.96 24.34
C GLU A 208 -21.29 -14.42 23.89
N TRP A 209 -22.38 -14.89 23.30
CA TRP A 209 -22.59 -16.30 22.90
C TRP A 209 -22.22 -16.59 21.44
N MET A 210 -22.00 -15.57 20.62
CA MET A 210 -21.62 -15.74 19.21
C MET A 210 -20.17 -16.25 19.07
N GLY A 211 -19.98 -17.31 18.29
CA GLY A 211 -18.70 -17.90 17.94
C GLY A 211 -18.02 -17.27 16.72
N GLU A 212 -16.73 -17.54 16.56
CA GLU A 212 -15.97 -17.15 15.35
C GLU A 212 -16.28 -18.03 14.12
N THR A 213 -16.95 -19.16 14.33
CA THR A 213 -17.32 -20.15 13.30
C THR A 213 -18.83 -20.28 13.12
N ASP A 214 -19.62 -19.40 13.74
CA ASP A 214 -21.06 -19.37 13.54
C ASP A 214 -21.37 -18.95 12.09
N ASP A 215 -22.43 -19.51 11.52
CA ASP A 215 -22.86 -19.18 10.15
C ASP A 215 -23.39 -17.74 10.03
N VAL A 216 -23.64 -17.08 11.16
CA VAL A 216 -24.16 -15.71 11.24
C VAL A 216 -23.14 -14.79 11.90
N GLY A 217 -22.82 -13.70 11.22
CA GLY A 217 -21.99 -12.62 11.72
C GLY A 217 -22.76 -11.30 11.80
N ARG A 218 -22.19 -10.32 12.52
CA ARG A 218 -22.79 -9.00 12.72
C ARG A 218 -21.80 -7.85 12.59
N ILE A 219 -22.32 -6.70 12.18
CA ILE A 219 -21.65 -5.39 12.25
C ILE A 219 -22.54 -4.46 13.09
N TYR A 220 -21.95 -3.82 14.09
CA TYR A 220 -22.66 -2.95 15.04
C TYR A 220 -22.32 -1.49 14.80
N GLU A 221 -23.30 -0.57 14.94
CA GLU A 221 -23.06 0.87 15.14
C GLU A 221 -23.36 1.21 16.59
N VAL A 222 -22.32 1.59 17.34
CA VAL A 222 -22.36 1.72 18.80
C VAL A 222 -21.71 3.00 19.29
N ASP A 223 -22.15 3.50 20.44
CA ASP A 223 -21.41 4.50 21.21
C ASP A 223 -20.49 3.79 22.21
N ILE A 224 -19.21 4.19 22.22
CA ILE A 224 -18.16 3.58 23.02
C ILE A 224 -17.59 4.61 24.00
N SER A 225 -17.44 4.19 25.25
CA SER A 225 -16.59 4.85 26.22
C SER A 225 -15.45 3.97 26.70
N TYR A 226 -14.37 4.63 27.10
CA TYR A 226 -13.17 3.98 27.60
C TYR A 226 -13.01 4.32 29.09
N PRO A 227 -13.08 3.32 29.98
CA PRO A 227 -12.89 3.56 31.41
C PRO A 227 -11.49 4.08 31.74
N GLN A 228 -11.43 5.10 32.61
CA GLN A 228 -10.19 5.77 33.02
C GLN A 228 -9.13 4.81 33.58
N HIS A 229 -9.54 3.80 34.35
CA HIS A 229 -8.64 2.84 34.97
C HIS A 229 -7.88 1.96 33.95
N LEU A 230 -8.34 1.91 32.70
CA LEU A 230 -7.68 1.19 31.62
C LEU A 230 -6.65 2.04 30.86
N HIS A 231 -6.59 3.35 31.10
CA HIS A 231 -5.79 4.26 30.29
C HIS A 231 -4.29 3.91 30.34
N ASP A 232 -3.74 3.65 31.53
CA ASP A 232 -2.33 3.30 31.68
C ASP A 232 -2.04 1.92 31.04
N ALA A 233 -2.88 0.92 31.32
CA ALA A 233 -2.71 -0.44 30.81
C ALA A 233 -2.83 -0.54 29.28
N HIS A 234 -3.69 0.27 28.68
CA HIS A 234 -3.96 0.27 27.24
C HIS A 234 -3.27 1.41 26.49
N ASN A 235 -2.43 2.23 27.14
CA ASN A 235 -1.84 3.43 26.53
C ASN A 235 -1.08 3.08 25.24
N ASP A 236 -0.37 1.96 25.26
CA ASP A 236 0.43 1.48 24.14
C ASP A 236 -0.41 1.27 22.88
N MET A 237 -1.60 0.66 23.00
CA MET A 237 -2.45 0.30 21.86
C MET A 237 -3.94 0.29 22.23
N PRO A 238 -4.60 1.45 22.43
CA PRO A 238 -6.03 1.48 22.74
C PRO A 238 -6.87 0.77 21.68
N PHE A 239 -7.97 0.15 22.10
CA PHE A 239 -8.90 -0.54 21.20
C PHE A 239 -9.70 0.43 20.32
N LEU A 240 -10.21 -0.09 19.19
CA LEU A 240 -11.15 0.57 18.29
C LEU A 240 -10.62 1.90 17.70
N PRO A 241 -9.60 1.86 16.81
CA PRO A 241 -9.00 3.07 16.26
C PRO A 241 -10.03 3.94 15.51
N HIS A 242 -9.92 5.26 15.65
CA HIS A 242 -10.84 6.21 15.03
C HIS A 242 -10.09 7.23 14.17
N ALA A 243 -10.71 7.63 13.06
CA ALA A 243 -10.14 8.61 12.13
C ALA A 243 -10.66 10.01 12.47
N SER A 244 -9.89 10.79 13.22
CA SER A 244 -10.21 12.18 13.57
C SER A 244 -9.05 13.11 13.23
N ILE A 245 -9.29 14.42 13.37
CA ILE A 245 -8.23 15.43 13.25
C ILE A 245 -7.62 15.56 14.66
N PRO A 246 -6.34 15.22 14.86
CA PRO A 246 -5.70 15.44 16.15
C PRO A 246 -5.60 16.93 16.51
N HIS A 247 -5.45 17.20 17.80
CA HIS A 247 -5.24 18.56 18.30
C HIS A 247 -3.96 19.16 17.68
N GLY A 248 -4.05 20.38 17.14
CA GLY A 248 -2.93 21.04 16.44
C GLY A 248 -2.69 20.56 15.00
N SER A 249 -3.61 19.79 14.40
CA SER A 249 -3.49 19.29 13.04
C SER A 249 -4.63 19.79 12.14
N SER A 250 -4.38 19.89 10.83
CA SER A 250 -5.42 20.10 9.80
C SER A 250 -5.80 18.79 9.08
N VAL A 251 -5.08 17.70 9.34
CA VAL A 251 -5.17 16.46 8.56
C VAL A 251 -5.84 15.35 9.36
N ARG A 252 -6.92 14.78 8.80
CA ARG A 252 -7.58 13.60 9.39
C ARG A 252 -6.65 12.39 9.39
N LYS A 253 -6.47 11.77 10.55
CA LYS A 253 -5.55 10.64 10.77
C LYS A 253 -6.25 9.51 11.51
N LEU A 254 -5.91 8.27 11.16
CA LEU A 254 -6.30 7.10 11.95
C LEU A 254 -5.42 7.03 13.20
N MET A 255 -6.08 7.07 14.37
CA MET A 255 -5.45 7.12 15.69
C MET A 255 -6.12 6.14 16.65
N VAL A 256 -5.37 5.68 17.65
CA VAL A 256 -5.91 4.96 18.80
C VAL A 256 -5.97 5.93 19.97
N THR A 257 -7.18 6.11 20.53
CA THR A 257 -7.46 7.16 21.50
C THR A 257 -8.43 6.63 22.57
N PHE A 258 -8.39 7.25 23.75
CA PHE A 258 -9.35 7.01 24.83
C PHE A 258 -10.60 7.89 24.73
N LEU A 259 -10.63 8.80 23.76
CA LEU A 259 -11.80 9.63 23.50
C LEU A 259 -13.04 8.76 23.21
N ARG A 260 -14.19 9.24 23.71
CA ARG A 260 -15.51 8.71 23.39
C ARG A 260 -15.67 8.62 21.87
N LYS A 261 -16.28 7.52 21.40
CA LYS A 261 -16.58 7.32 19.97
C LYS A 261 -18.09 7.18 19.84
N GLU A 262 -18.67 8.00 18.98
CA GLU A 262 -20.12 7.97 18.71
C GLU A 262 -20.39 7.31 17.36
N ARG A 263 -21.46 6.53 17.29
CA ARG A 263 -21.91 5.82 16.08
C ARG A 263 -20.77 5.06 15.39
N TYR A 264 -19.93 4.41 16.19
CA TYR A 264 -18.76 3.67 15.73
C TYR A 264 -19.21 2.35 15.10
N VAL A 265 -18.96 2.20 13.80
CA VAL A 265 -19.24 0.95 13.07
C VAL A 265 -18.10 -0.06 13.27
N VAL A 266 -18.41 -1.27 13.72
CA VAL A 266 -17.43 -2.29 14.13
C VAL A 266 -17.90 -3.72 13.85
N HIS A 267 -16.97 -4.59 13.45
CA HIS A 267 -17.24 -6.01 13.28
C HIS A 267 -17.40 -6.71 14.65
N TYR A 268 -18.34 -7.65 14.75
CA TYR A 268 -18.70 -8.29 16.03
C TYR A 268 -17.50 -8.88 16.79
N MET A 269 -16.54 -9.52 16.09
CA MET A 269 -15.34 -10.08 16.72
C MET A 269 -14.44 -9.01 17.36
N ASN A 270 -14.28 -7.85 16.71
CA ASN A 270 -13.46 -6.75 17.23
C ASN A 270 -14.16 -6.06 18.41
N LEU A 271 -15.48 -5.90 18.33
CA LEU A 271 -16.28 -5.39 19.43
C LEU A 271 -16.23 -6.33 20.66
N LYS A 272 -16.42 -7.63 20.43
CA LYS A 272 -16.35 -8.66 21.46
C LYS A 272 -15.00 -8.68 22.16
N GLN A 273 -13.90 -8.60 21.41
CA GLN A 273 -12.56 -8.50 21.98
C GLN A 273 -12.40 -7.23 22.82
N ALA A 274 -12.79 -6.05 22.29
CA ALA A 274 -12.70 -4.80 23.05
C ALA A 274 -13.49 -4.85 24.36
N MET A 275 -14.71 -5.39 24.34
CA MET A 275 -15.55 -5.58 25.54
C MET A 275 -14.93 -6.55 26.55
N ALA A 276 -14.30 -7.64 26.08
CA ALA A 276 -13.58 -8.57 26.94
C ALA A 276 -12.38 -7.92 27.66
N HIS A 277 -11.83 -6.84 27.10
CA HIS A 277 -10.81 -6.00 27.73
C HIS A 277 -11.37 -4.78 28.47
N GLY A 278 -12.69 -4.73 28.74
CA GLY A 278 -13.31 -3.72 29.59
C GLY A 278 -13.72 -2.42 28.88
N VAL A 279 -13.66 -2.36 27.55
CA VAL A 279 -14.26 -1.25 26.78
C VAL A 279 -15.78 -1.32 26.92
N VAL A 280 -16.43 -0.17 27.14
CA VAL A 280 -17.87 -0.12 27.42
C VAL A 280 -18.63 0.33 26.19
N VAL A 281 -19.67 -0.44 25.85
CA VAL A 281 -20.72 -0.03 24.91
C VAL A 281 -21.81 0.66 25.69
N GLU A 282 -22.07 1.93 25.39
CA GLU A 282 -23.11 2.69 26.08
C GLU A 282 -24.47 2.63 25.39
N LYS A 283 -24.44 2.49 24.06
CA LYS A 283 -25.64 2.46 23.23
C LYS A 283 -25.39 1.70 21.95
N THR A 284 -26.36 0.87 21.55
CA THR A 284 -26.41 0.21 20.26
C THR A 284 -27.47 0.88 19.37
N HIS A 285 -27.05 1.48 18.25
CA HIS A 285 -27.96 2.20 17.36
C HIS A 285 -28.63 1.27 16.36
N ARG A 286 -27.84 0.41 15.70
CA ARG A 286 -28.31 -0.55 14.70
C ARG A 286 -27.29 -1.66 14.48
N VAL A 287 -27.76 -2.78 13.96
CA VAL A 287 -26.98 -3.99 13.72
C VAL A 287 -27.28 -4.50 12.32
N LEU A 288 -26.23 -4.74 11.53
CA LEU A 288 -26.32 -5.42 10.24
C LEU A 288 -25.91 -6.88 10.45
N GLU A 289 -26.82 -7.80 10.18
CA GLU A 289 -26.60 -9.24 10.24
C GLU A 289 -26.30 -9.78 8.84
N PHE A 290 -25.46 -10.81 8.76
CA PHE A 290 -25.07 -11.43 7.50
C PHE A 290 -24.71 -12.91 7.70
N ARG A 291 -24.83 -13.70 6.64
CA ARG A 291 -24.28 -15.05 6.58
C ARG A 291 -22.78 -15.00 6.31
N GLN A 292 -22.03 -15.87 6.96
CA GLN A 292 -20.57 -15.99 6.80
C GLN A 292 -20.12 -17.45 6.75
N SER A 293 -18.96 -17.69 6.13
CA SER A 293 -18.33 -19.01 6.07
C SER A 293 -16.83 -18.84 5.75
N PRO A 294 -15.98 -19.88 5.89
CA PRO A 294 -14.56 -19.78 5.60
C PRO A 294 -14.28 -19.95 4.10
N TRP A 295 -15.15 -19.43 3.23
CA TRP A 295 -15.15 -19.69 1.78
C TRP A 295 -13.87 -19.26 1.07
N LEU A 296 -13.14 -18.28 1.62
CA LEU A 296 -11.89 -17.77 1.06
C LEU A 296 -10.64 -18.53 1.58
N ALA A 297 -10.77 -19.30 2.67
CA ALA A 297 -9.67 -20.02 3.29
C ALA A 297 -8.98 -21.04 2.36
N PRO A 298 -9.71 -21.86 1.57
CA PRO A 298 -9.07 -22.80 0.64
C PRO A 298 -8.17 -22.10 -0.39
N TYR A 299 -8.60 -20.95 -0.91
CA TYR A 299 -7.82 -20.16 -1.86
C TYR A 299 -6.54 -19.60 -1.23
N ILE A 300 -6.62 -19.03 -0.03
CA ILE A 300 -5.45 -18.50 0.67
C ILE A 300 -4.47 -19.60 1.07
N ASN A 301 -4.97 -20.74 1.53
CA ASN A 301 -4.14 -21.90 1.89
C ASN A 301 -3.40 -22.45 0.66
N PHE A 302 -4.09 -22.55 -0.48
CA PHE A 302 -3.49 -22.95 -1.75
C PHE A 302 -2.34 -22.01 -2.16
N ASN A 303 -2.58 -20.69 -2.18
CA ASN A 303 -1.54 -19.71 -2.52
C ASN A 303 -0.38 -19.71 -1.51
N THR A 304 -0.67 -19.96 -0.23
CA THR A 304 0.35 -20.05 0.82
C THR A 304 1.26 -21.27 0.61
N GLU A 305 0.69 -22.41 0.23
CA GLU A 305 1.47 -23.61 -0.08
C GLU A 305 2.34 -23.41 -1.33
N LEU A 306 1.78 -22.83 -2.40
CA LEU A 306 2.55 -22.48 -3.59
C LEU A 306 3.68 -21.49 -3.28
N ARG A 307 3.43 -20.52 -2.38
CA ARG A 307 4.44 -19.59 -1.89
C ARG A 307 5.53 -20.28 -1.06
N ARG A 308 5.20 -21.37 -0.34
CA ARG A 308 6.17 -22.17 0.43
C ARG A 308 7.08 -22.99 -0.49
N GLN A 309 6.54 -23.47 -1.59
CA GLN A 309 7.23 -24.27 -2.62
C GLN A 309 7.98 -23.43 -3.66
N ALA A 310 7.74 -22.12 -3.71
CA ALA A 310 8.34 -21.19 -4.67
C ALA A 310 9.87 -21.34 -4.75
N ALA A 311 10.40 -21.48 -5.96
CA ALA A 311 11.82 -21.70 -6.19
C ALA A 311 12.62 -20.38 -6.18
N ASN A 312 11.95 -19.25 -6.39
CA ASN A 312 12.59 -17.94 -6.51
C ASN A 312 11.75 -16.81 -5.90
N LYS A 313 12.37 -15.65 -5.71
CA LYS A 313 11.74 -14.46 -5.09
C LYS A 313 10.56 -13.92 -5.91
N PHE A 314 10.57 -14.08 -7.23
CA PHE A 314 9.49 -13.62 -8.09
C PHE A 314 8.21 -14.44 -7.81
N GLU A 315 8.30 -15.77 -7.81
CA GLU A 315 7.15 -16.63 -7.54
C GLU A 315 6.61 -16.41 -6.13
N GLU A 316 7.50 -16.25 -5.15
CA GLU A 316 7.11 -15.92 -3.79
C GLU A 316 6.28 -14.63 -3.74
N GLN A 317 6.74 -13.59 -4.44
CA GLN A 317 6.07 -12.30 -4.50
C GLN A 317 4.75 -12.40 -5.27
N PHE A 318 4.69 -13.17 -6.35
CA PHE A 318 3.48 -13.39 -7.15
C PHE A 318 2.34 -13.97 -6.32
N PHE A 319 2.57 -15.07 -5.60
CA PHE A 319 1.52 -15.68 -4.76
C PHE A 319 1.12 -14.80 -3.57
N LYS A 320 2.05 -13.99 -3.06
CA LYS A 320 1.74 -12.95 -2.07
C LYS A 320 0.80 -11.89 -2.65
N ASP A 321 1.06 -11.43 -3.86
CA ASP A 321 0.27 -10.39 -4.51
C ASP A 321 -1.12 -10.88 -4.92
N LEU A 322 -1.27 -12.17 -5.30
CA LEU A 322 -2.59 -12.77 -5.52
C LEU A 322 -3.47 -12.68 -4.28
N ASN A 323 -2.96 -13.03 -3.10
CA ASN A 323 -3.70 -12.88 -1.85
C ASN A 323 -4.05 -11.41 -1.57
N ASN A 324 -3.09 -10.50 -1.67
CA ASN A 324 -3.31 -9.07 -1.41
C ASN A 324 -4.30 -8.44 -2.40
N SER A 325 -4.38 -8.94 -3.63
CA SER A 325 -5.25 -8.42 -4.67
C SER A 325 -6.74 -8.60 -4.34
N VAL A 326 -7.12 -9.70 -3.67
CA VAL A 326 -8.51 -9.94 -3.24
C VAL A 326 -8.97 -8.82 -2.31
N PHE A 327 -8.19 -8.54 -1.26
CA PHE A 327 -8.43 -7.43 -0.36
C PHE A 327 -8.49 -6.09 -1.10
N GLY A 328 -7.44 -5.75 -1.86
CA GLY A 328 -7.35 -4.46 -2.54
C GLY A 328 -8.48 -4.22 -3.53
N LYS A 329 -8.91 -5.27 -4.26
CA LYS A 329 -10.01 -5.17 -5.22
C LYS A 329 -11.37 -5.09 -4.54
N SER A 330 -11.57 -5.77 -3.41
CA SER A 330 -12.84 -5.72 -2.68
C SER A 330 -13.18 -4.33 -2.15
N ILE A 331 -12.16 -3.52 -1.84
CA ILE A 331 -12.31 -2.19 -1.21
C ILE A 331 -12.02 -1.04 -2.18
N GLU A 332 -11.98 -1.33 -3.49
CA GLU A 332 -11.78 -0.34 -4.53
C GLU A 332 -12.81 0.79 -4.44
N ASN A 333 -12.34 2.03 -4.31
CA ASN A 333 -13.23 3.19 -4.25
C ASN A 333 -13.76 3.55 -5.64
N MET A 334 -15.00 3.14 -5.91
CA MET A 334 -15.69 3.40 -7.17
C MET A 334 -15.91 4.90 -7.45
N ARG A 335 -16.01 5.74 -6.40
CA ARG A 335 -16.17 7.20 -6.54
C ARG A 335 -14.90 7.90 -7.00
N ALA A 336 -13.74 7.25 -6.86
CA ALA A 336 -12.47 7.81 -7.30
C ALA A 336 -12.21 7.60 -8.81
N ARG A 337 -13.03 6.78 -9.50
CA ARG A 337 -12.94 6.58 -10.94
C ARG A 337 -13.30 7.85 -11.70
N PHE A 338 -12.64 8.07 -12.82
CA PHE A 338 -12.86 9.22 -13.68
C PHE A 338 -12.63 8.83 -15.15
N ASN A 339 -13.23 9.60 -16.05
CA ASN A 339 -13.04 9.47 -17.49
C ASN A 339 -11.96 10.45 -17.95
N LEU A 340 -11.07 10.00 -18.82
CA LEU A 340 -10.03 10.83 -19.44
C LEU A 340 -10.22 10.77 -20.95
N GLU A 341 -10.39 11.93 -21.59
CA GLU A 341 -10.47 12.04 -23.04
C GLU A 341 -9.27 12.83 -23.56
N LEU A 342 -8.51 12.24 -24.50
CA LEU A 342 -7.47 12.95 -25.24
C LEU A 342 -8.12 13.74 -26.38
N VAL A 343 -7.83 15.03 -26.46
CA VAL A 343 -8.48 15.96 -27.37
C VAL A 343 -7.44 16.78 -28.10
N SER A 344 -7.53 16.77 -29.44
CA SER A 344 -6.75 17.62 -30.34
C SER A 344 -7.56 18.75 -30.98
N CYS A 345 -8.89 18.72 -30.86
CA CYS A 345 -9.79 19.72 -31.43
C CYS A 345 -10.24 20.75 -30.38
N PRO A 346 -9.96 22.06 -30.57
CA PRO A 346 -10.37 23.11 -29.64
C PRO A 346 -11.88 23.18 -29.37
N ALA A 347 -12.71 22.90 -30.39
CA ALA A 347 -14.17 22.88 -30.23
C ALA A 347 -14.64 21.73 -29.32
N ARG A 348 -14.05 20.54 -29.48
CA ARG A 348 -14.34 19.39 -28.61
C ARG A 348 -13.88 19.66 -27.18
N MET A 349 -12.69 20.26 -27.01
CA MET A 349 -12.17 20.64 -25.71
C MET A 349 -13.14 21.59 -24.98
N ARG A 350 -13.58 22.66 -25.65
CA ARG A 350 -14.56 23.61 -25.09
C ARG A 350 -15.86 22.91 -24.67
N LYS A 351 -16.36 21.98 -25.48
CA LYS A 351 -17.56 21.18 -25.16
C LYS A 351 -17.36 20.33 -23.90
N LEU A 352 -16.18 19.74 -23.69
CA LEU A 352 -15.91 18.91 -22.52
C LEU A 352 -15.72 19.75 -21.25
N ILE A 353 -15.04 20.89 -21.34
CA ILE A 353 -14.84 21.82 -20.21
C ILE A 353 -16.17 22.36 -19.68
N ASN A 354 -17.12 22.61 -20.58
CA ASN A 354 -18.44 23.12 -20.20
C ASN A 354 -19.38 22.04 -19.60
N ARG A 355 -18.94 20.78 -19.46
CA ARG A 355 -19.77 19.75 -18.80
C ARG A 355 -19.71 19.90 -17.28
N PRO A 356 -20.80 19.62 -16.55
CA PRO A 356 -20.80 19.63 -15.08
C PRO A 356 -19.86 18.57 -14.48
N THR A 357 -19.49 17.56 -15.27
CA THR A 357 -18.52 16.54 -14.87
C THR A 357 -17.07 16.96 -15.06
N PHE A 358 -16.77 18.15 -15.60
CA PHE A 358 -15.40 18.59 -15.79
C PHE A 358 -14.63 18.67 -14.45
N LYS A 359 -13.43 18.07 -14.41
CA LYS A 359 -12.57 18.08 -13.22
C LYS A 359 -11.35 18.98 -13.42
N TYR A 360 -10.53 18.68 -14.43
CA TYR A 360 -9.38 19.50 -14.85
C TYR A 360 -8.94 19.11 -16.27
N CYS A 361 -8.08 19.93 -16.88
CA CYS A 361 -7.47 19.69 -18.18
C CYS A 361 -5.94 19.75 -18.04
N THR A 362 -5.22 18.85 -18.71
CA THR A 362 -3.76 18.87 -18.82
C THR A 362 -3.37 18.97 -20.29
N THR A 363 -2.74 20.08 -20.69
CA THR A 363 -2.27 20.28 -22.06
C THR A 363 -0.87 19.70 -22.23
N TYR A 364 -0.72 18.74 -23.13
CA TYR A 364 0.58 18.15 -23.47
C TYR A 364 1.30 19.02 -24.50
N ASN A 365 0.65 19.43 -25.57
CA ASN A 365 1.20 20.36 -26.56
C ASN A 365 0.07 21.17 -27.22
N GLU A 366 0.41 21.97 -28.23
CA GLU A 366 -0.54 22.84 -28.94
C GLU A 366 -1.72 22.07 -29.56
N ASN A 367 -1.50 20.79 -29.89
CA ASN A 367 -2.45 19.93 -30.59
C ASN A 367 -3.00 18.79 -29.73
N LEU A 368 -2.67 18.70 -28.44
CA LEU A 368 -3.08 17.58 -27.60
C LEU A 368 -3.26 17.99 -26.14
N SER A 369 -4.44 17.71 -25.59
CA SER A 369 -4.74 17.86 -24.17
C SER A 369 -5.54 16.67 -23.65
N ALA A 370 -5.32 16.28 -22.41
CA ALA A 370 -6.19 15.38 -21.67
C ALA A 370 -7.24 16.17 -20.88
N VAL A 371 -8.52 15.90 -21.13
CA VAL A 371 -9.64 16.45 -20.35
C VAL A 371 -10.16 15.37 -19.41
N THR A 372 -10.04 15.61 -18.11
CA THR A 372 -10.50 14.71 -17.05
C THR A 372 -11.92 15.07 -16.64
N GLN A 373 -12.81 14.07 -16.60
CA GLN A 373 -14.20 14.20 -16.18
C GLN A 373 -14.54 13.23 -15.04
N HIS A 374 -15.33 13.69 -14.07
CA HIS A 374 -16.02 12.82 -13.12
C HIS A 374 -16.94 11.84 -13.86
N SER A 375 -17.16 10.68 -13.25
CA SER A 375 -18.21 9.76 -13.67
C SER A 375 -19.58 10.37 -13.35
N LYS A 376 -20.51 10.33 -14.30
CA LYS A 376 -21.90 10.78 -14.10
C LYS A 376 -22.67 9.83 -13.18
N GLU A 377 -22.40 8.55 -13.34
CA GLU A 377 -23.01 7.44 -12.62
C GLU A 377 -21.88 6.66 -11.94
N VAL A 378 -22.14 6.17 -10.73
CA VAL A 378 -21.19 5.38 -9.95
C VAL A 378 -21.85 4.06 -9.59
N ASP A 379 -21.33 2.98 -10.17
CA ASP A 379 -21.82 1.63 -9.89
C ASP A 379 -21.09 1.06 -8.67
N PHE A 380 -21.80 0.79 -7.58
CA PHE A 380 -21.25 0.10 -6.42
C PHE A 380 -21.15 -1.41 -6.66
N CYS A 381 -20.20 -1.81 -7.53
CA CYS A 381 -20.01 -3.19 -7.99
C CYS A 381 -18.88 -3.93 -7.23
N LYS A 382 -18.66 -3.62 -5.96
CA LYS A 382 -17.57 -4.16 -5.15
C LYS A 382 -18.11 -4.71 -3.83
N PRO A 383 -17.73 -5.94 -3.42
CA PRO A 383 -18.11 -6.51 -2.14
C PRO A 383 -17.26 -5.91 -1.01
N ILE A 384 -17.50 -4.62 -0.69
CA ILE A 384 -16.68 -3.84 0.24
C ILE A 384 -16.65 -4.40 1.67
N TYR A 385 -17.66 -5.20 2.05
CA TYR A 385 -17.71 -5.88 3.34
C TYR A 385 -16.56 -6.88 3.53
N ILE A 386 -16.00 -7.44 2.44
CA ILE A 386 -14.83 -8.31 2.52
C ILE A 386 -13.63 -7.50 3.01
N GLY A 387 -13.36 -6.37 2.36
CA GLY A 387 -12.27 -5.47 2.74
C GLY A 387 -12.42 -4.94 4.15
N PHE A 388 -13.64 -4.57 4.54
CA PHE A 388 -13.98 -4.19 5.91
C PHE A 388 -13.64 -5.31 6.91
N THR A 389 -14.14 -6.54 6.70
CA THR A 389 -13.92 -7.65 7.63
C THR A 389 -12.45 -8.06 7.70
N VAL A 390 -11.72 -8.07 6.58
CA VAL A 390 -10.27 -8.30 6.58
C VAL A 390 -9.56 -7.33 7.51
N LEU A 391 -9.85 -6.03 7.39
CA LEU A 391 -9.24 -4.99 8.23
C LEU A 391 -9.60 -5.13 9.71
N GLU A 392 -10.81 -5.59 10.04
CA GLU A 392 -11.25 -5.77 11.42
C GLU A 392 -10.62 -7.02 12.05
N LEU A 393 -10.66 -8.17 11.38
CA LEU A 393 -10.08 -9.41 11.90
C LEU A 393 -8.55 -9.36 11.98
N SER A 394 -7.89 -8.58 11.11
CA SER A 394 -6.46 -8.28 11.26
C SER A 394 -6.17 -7.53 12.55
N LYS A 395 -7.01 -6.56 12.94
CA LYS A 395 -6.84 -5.87 14.24
C LYS A 395 -7.06 -6.83 15.40
N VAL A 396 -8.04 -7.74 15.30
CA VAL A 396 -8.29 -8.76 16.32
C VAL A 396 -7.05 -9.60 16.60
N LEU A 397 -6.34 -10.05 15.56
CA LEU A 397 -5.09 -10.79 15.71
C LEU A 397 -4.01 -9.94 16.40
N MET A 398 -3.81 -8.70 15.95
CA MET A 398 -2.77 -7.82 16.50
C MET A 398 -3.02 -7.46 17.96
N TYR A 399 -4.27 -7.15 18.32
CA TYR A 399 -4.67 -6.90 19.71
C TYR A 399 -4.52 -8.15 20.56
N GLY A 400 -4.96 -9.31 20.06
CA GLY A 400 -4.85 -10.57 20.81
C GLY A 400 -3.40 -10.96 21.05
N PHE A 401 -2.53 -10.82 20.05
CA PHE A 401 -1.12 -11.08 20.24
C PHE A 401 -0.47 -10.08 21.23
N HIS A 402 -0.83 -8.81 21.17
CA HIS A 402 -0.30 -7.81 22.11
C HIS A 402 -0.79 -8.04 23.55
N TYR A 403 -2.11 -8.11 23.77
CA TYR A 403 -2.70 -8.14 25.11
C TYR A 403 -2.80 -9.55 25.70
N ASP A 404 -3.25 -10.53 24.92
CA ASP A 404 -3.53 -11.88 25.43
C ASP A 404 -2.30 -12.80 25.46
N VAL A 405 -1.27 -12.47 24.69
CA VAL A 405 -0.03 -13.28 24.59
C VAL A 405 1.13 -12.54 25.23
N MET A 406 1.56 -11.42 24.64
CA MET A 406 2.79 -10.74 25.05
C MET A 406 2.66 -10.02 26.40
N LYS A 407 1.66 -9.16 26.58
CA LYS A 407 1.39 -8.47 27.86
C LYS A 407 0.99 -9.45 28.96
N ARG A 408 0.22 -10.50 28.65
CA ARG A 408 -0.11 -11.54 29.64
C ARG A 408 1.12 -12.26 30.19
N HIS A 409 2.15 -12.49 29.37
CA HIS A 409 3.37 -13.15 29.82
C HIS A 409 4.32 -12.22 30.57
N TYR A 410 4.61 -11.04 30.01
CA TYR A 410 5.61 -10.14 30.57
C TYR A 410 5.06 -9.15 31.60
N GLY A 411 3.75 -8.89 31.62
CA GLY A 411 3.13 -7.89 32.50
C GLY A 411 3.72 -6.50 32.26
N ASP A 412 4.22 -5.88 33.33
CA ASP A 412 4.86 -4.56 33.28
C ASP A 412 6.28 -4.59 32.69
N LYS A 413 6.84 -5.78 32.40
CA LYS A 413 8.18 -5.94 31.81
C LYS A 413 8.20 -5.76 30.29
N ILE A 414 7.09 -5.35 29.66
CA ILE A 414 7.02 -5.13 28.22
C ILE A 414 6.40 -3.77 27.88
N GLU A 415 7.05 -3.07 26.95
CA GLU A 415 6.60 -1.81 26.37
C GLU A 415 6.51 -1.97 24.86
N LEU A 416 5.35 -1.63 24.28
CA LEU A 416 5.26 -1.50 22.82
C LEU A 416 5.85 -0.15 22.41
N LEU A 417 6.94 -0.17 21.66
CA LEU A 417 7.59 1.04 21.15
C LEU A 417 6.88 1.55 19.91
N TYR A 418 6.55 0.65 18.98
CA TYR A 418 6.08 1.03 17.66
C TYR A 418 5.25 -0.06 16.99
N THR A 419 4.30 0.35 16.15
CA THR A 419 3.56 -0.56 15.27
C THR A 419 3.34 0.07 13.89
N ASP A 420 3.48 -0.73 12.83
CA ASP A 420 2.99 -0.39 11.49
C ASP A 420 2.29 -1.63 10.92
N THR A 421 0.96 -1.60 10.94
CA THR A 421 0.01 -2.56 10.38
C THR A 421 0.12 -3.98 10.94
N ASP A 422 1.15 -4.70 10.55
CA ASP A 422 1.42 -6.12 10.83
C ASP A 422 2.65 -6.32 11.72
N SER A 423 3.31 -5.25 12.12
CA SER A 423 4.53 -5.31 12.92
C SER A 423 4.39 -4.68 14.31
N LEU A 424 5.11 -5.22 15.29
CA LEU A 424 5.17 -4.82 16.68
C LEU A 424 6.63 -4.78 17.14
N PHE A 425 7.09 -3.61 17.55
CA PHE A 425 8.44 -3.40 18.08
C PHE A 425 8.36 -3.24 19.60
N TYR A 426 8.94 -4.18 20.33
CA TYR A 426 8.92 -4.21 21.79
C TYR A 426 10.26 -3.86 22.40
N ARG A 427 10.20 -3.27 23.61
CA ARG A 427 11.25 -3.39 24.62
C ARG A 427 10.77 -4.35 25.69
N VAL A 428 11.59 -5.33 26.01
CA VAL A 428 11.26 -6.39 26.98
C VAL A 428 12.37 -6.45 28.02
N VAL A 429 12.01 -6.51 29.30
CA VAL A 429 12.95 -6.82 30.40
C VAL A 429 13.08 -8.34 30.50
N THR A 430 14.18 -8.87 29.98
CA THR A 430 14.49 -10.30 29.90
C THR A 430 15.99 -10.51 29.71
N ASP A 431 16.52 -11.62 30.21
CA ASP A 431 17.90 -12.05 29.97
C ASP A 431 18.09 -12.63 28.56
N ASP A 432 17.12 -13.42 28.08
CA ASP A 432 17.12 -13.99 26.73
C ASP A 432 15.68 -14.25 26.26
N PHE A 433 15.23 -13.46 25.29
CA PHE A 433 13.91 -13.62 24.67
C PHE A 433 13.68 -15.01 24.07
N TYR A 434 14.71 -15.66 23.53
CA TYR A 434 14.57 -16.98 22.93
C TYR A 434 14.52 -18.08 23.98
N ALA A 435 15.15 -17.91 25.14
CA ALA A 435 14.95 -18.77 26.29
C ALA A 435 13.50 -18.68 26.78
N ASP A 436 12.94 -17.47 26.88
CA ASP A 436 11.52 -17.27 27.24
C ASP A 436 10.58 -18.03 26.29
N LEU A 437 10.89 -18.04 24.98
CA LEU A 437 10.12 -18.81 24.00
C LEU A 437 10.21 -20.32 24.25
N ILE A 438 11.39 -20.86 24.56
CA ILE A 438 11.57 -22.29 24.83
C ILE A 438 10.80 -22.70 26.09
N ASP A 439 10.90 -21.88 27.14
CA ASP A 439 10.34 -22.18 28.46
C ASP A 439 8.81 -21.98 28.49
N ASN A 440 8.26 -21.19 27.56
CA ASN A 440 6.83 -20.96 27.46
C ASN A 440 6.24 -21.40 26.11
N PRO A 441 5.65 -22.62 26.04
CA PRO A 441 4.95 -23.12 24.86
C PRO A 441 3.83 -22.18 24.38
N ASN A 442 3.23 -21.39 25.28
CA ASN A 442 2.18 -20.45 24.93
C ASN A 442 2.69 -19.26 24.13
N LEU A 443 3.96 -18.86 24.27
CA LEU A 443 4.60 -17.89 23.38
C LEU A 443 5.01 -18.57 22.08
N MET A 444 5.75 -19.68 22.19
CA MET A 444 6.33 -20.39 21.05
C MET A 444 5.29 -20.75 19.99
N ARG A 445 4.06 -21.12 20.37
CA ARG A 445 3.00 -21.47 19.40
C ARG A 445 2.61 -20.35 18.45
N PHE A 446 2.83 -19.09 18.82
CA PHE A 446 2.55 -17.93 17.97
C PHE A 446 3.76 -17.52 17.11
N MET A 447 4.90 -18.21 17.23
CA MET A 447 6.14 -17.83 16.57
C MET A 447 6.46 -18.70 15.35
N ASP A 448 6.79 -18.04 14.24
CA ASP A 448 7.53 -18.61 13.13
C ASP A 448 9.02 -18.34 13.32
N THR A 449 9.77 -19.39 13.68
CA THR A 449 11.22 -19.34 13.93
C THR A 449 12.04 -19.90 12.77
N SER A 450 11.44 -20.06 11.59
CA SER A 450 12.09 -20.64 10.41
C SER A 450 13.12 -19.73 9.75
N ASN A 451 13.13 -18.44 10.11
CA ASN A 451 14.10 -17.46 9.63
C ASN A 451 15.34 -17.32 10.53
N LEU A 452 15.40 -18.06 11.64
CA LEU A 452 16.58 -18.09 12.51
C LEU A 452 17.72 -18.90 11.87
N PRO A 453 18.99 -18.72 12.32
CA PRO A 453 20.09 -19.59 11.95
C PRO A 453 19.79 -21.07 12.24
N LYS A 454 20.26 -21.99 11.40
CA LYS A 454 19.92 -23.44 11.51
C LYS A 454 20.41 -24.09 12.80
N ASP A 455 21.47 -23.54 13.36
CA ASP A 455 22.11 -23.94 14.61
C ASP A 455 21.47 -23.30 15.86
N HIS A 456 20.54 -22.34 15.66
CA HIS A 456 19.83 -21.69 16.76
C HIS A 456 18.85 -22.66 17.45
N LYS A 457 18.81 -22.67 18.79
CA LYS A 457 17.99 -23.61 19.59
C LYS A 457 16.48 -23.57 19.25
N CYS A 458 15.95 -22.39 18.96
CA CYS A 458 14.54 -22.21 18.56
C CYS A 458 14.25 -22.48 17.08
N TYR A 459 15.26 -22.76 16.25
CA TYR A 459 15.06 -22.92 14.81
C TYR A 459 14.11 -24.08 14.51
N SER A 460 13.05 -23.80 13.74
CA SER A 460 12.11 -24.82 13.29
C SER A 460 11.44 -24.40 11.99
N THR A 461 11.34 -25.34 11.05
CA THR A 461 10.60 -25.13 9.79
C THR A 461 9.12 -25.52 9.88
N LEU A 462 8.67 -26.05 11.03
CA LEU A 462 7.30 -26.56 11.21
C LEU A 462 6.23 -25.50 10.92
N ARG A 463 6.51 -24.24 11.28
CA ARG A 463 5.59 -23.10 11.20
C ARG A 463 5.97 -22.06 10.15
N LYS A 464 6.87 -22.43 9.24
CA LYS A 464 7.40 -21.54 8.19
C LYS A 464 6.27 -20.93 7.36
N ARG A 465 6.17 -19.59 7.42
CA ARG A 465 5.22 -18.76 6.64
C ARG A 465 3.74 -19.05 6.91
N VAL A 466 3.40 -19.71 8.01
CA VAL A 466 1.99 -19.94 8.39
C VAL A 466 1.32 -18.57 8.67
N PRO A 467 0.20 -18.25 8.00
CA PRO A 467 -0.46 -16.97 8.19
C PRO A 467 -0.85 -16.70 9.65
N GLY A 468 -0.60 -15.48 10.12
CA GLY A 468 -0.96 -15.00 11.46
C GLY A 468 0.04 -15.35 12.57
N LEU A 469 1.11 -16.08 12.26
CA LEU A 469 2.24 -16.26 13.18
C LEU A 469 3.26 -15.14 13.03
N PHE A 470 4.03 -14.90 14.08
CA PHE A 470 4.98 -13.80 14.17
C PHE A 470 6.41 -14.29 13.99
N LYS A 471 7.19 -13.61 13.16
CA LYS A 471 8.64 -13.84 13.00
C LYS A 471 9.40 -12.65 13.55
N ASN A 472 10.62 -12.88 14.06
CA ASN A 472 11.52 -11.80 14.40
C ASN A 472 12.24 -11.30 13.15
N GLU A 473 12.00 -10.05 12.74
CA GLU A 473 12.57 -9.43 11.54
C GLU A 473 14.11 -9.33 11.57
N THR A 474 14.73 -9.40 12.75
CA THR A 474 16.19 -9.29 12.89
C THR A 474 16.92 -10.62 12.81
N ASN A 475 16.22 -11.74 12.58
CA ASN A 475 16.80 -13.08 12.46
C ASN A 475 17.74 -13.43 13.64
N SER A 476 17.30 -13.21 14.89
CA SER A 476 18.08 -13.34 16.15
C SER A 476 19.22 -12.35 16.38
N ARG A 477 19.47 -11.42 15.45
CA ARG A 477 20.46 -10.37 15.66
C ARG A 477 19.98 -9.36 16.68
N THR A 478 20.93 -8.83 17.45
CA THR A 478 20.65 -7.91 18.55
C THR A 478 20.38 -6.50 18.03
N VAL A 479 19.23 -5.94 18.36
CA VAL A 479 18.97 -4.51 18.16
C VAL A 479 19.56 -3.73 19.33
N TYR A 480 20.51 -2.85 19.07
CA TYR A 480 21.17 -2.04 20.11
C TYR A 480 20.34 -0.83 20.50
N GLU A 481 19.83 -0.09 19.51
CA GLU A 481 19.16 1.18 19.75
C GLU A 481 18.06 1.42 18.70
N TYR A 482 16.99 2.06 19.13
CA TYR A 482 15.81 2.39 18.33
C TYR A 482 15.43 3.86 18.52
N VAL A 483 15.02 4.51 17.43
CA VAL A 483 14.52 5.89 17.43
C VAL A 483 13.36 6.05 16.44
N ALA A 484 12.26 6.67 16.88
CA ALA A 484 11.15 7.07 16.01
C ALA A 484 10.85 8.57 16.14
N LEU A 485 10.77 9.21 14.98
CA LEU A 485 10.35 10.59 14.90
C LEU A 485 8.82 10.70 14.81
N ARG A 486 8.16 9.82 14.06
CA ARG A 486 6.70 9.78 13.91
C ARG A 486 6.27 8.51 13.19
N ALA A 487 4.97 8.32 13.01
CA ALA A 487 4.43 7.27 12.15
C ALA A 487 5.15 7.24 10.77
N LYS A 488 5.72 6.07 10.44
CA LYS A 488 6.49 5.75 9.22
C LYS A 488 7.79 6.53 9.05
N SER A 489 8.35 7.05 10.15
CA SER A 489 9.65 7.72 10.21
C SER A 489 10.44 7.26 11.44
N TYR A 490 11.26 6.23 11.28
CA TYR A 490 12.01 5.60 12.37
C TYR A 490 13.31 4.96 11.87
N ALA A 491 14.25 4.74 12.79
CA ALA A 491 15.50 4.06 12.53
C ALA A 491 15.86 3.14 13.70
N TYR A 492 16.63 2.09 13.43
CA TYR A 492 17.15 1.18 14.45
C TYR A 492 18.50 0.62 14.02
N ASP A 493 19.34 0.32 14.99
CA ASP A 493 20.67 -0.24 14.84
C ASP A 493 20.66 -1.72 15.22
N VAL A 494 21.03 -2.59 14.26
CA VAL A 494 21.18 -4.03 14.46
C VAL A 494 22.66 -4.36 14.33
N GLU A 495 23.35 -4.57 15.44
CA GLU A 495 24.78 -4.94 15.43
C GLU A 495 25.64 -4.02 14.54
N GLN A 496 25.46 -2.70 14.65
CA GLN A 496 26.12 -1.63 13.87
C GLN A 496 25.59 -1.47 12.43
N GLU A 497 24.62 -2.27 12.01
CA GLU A 497 23.90 -2.07 10.74
C GLU A 497 22.62 -1.27 10.96
N VAL A 498 22.61 -0.05 10.47
CA VAL A 498 21.47 0.87 10.62
C VAL A 498 20.42 0.63 9.54
N THR A 499 19.17 0.44 9.97
CA THR A 499 18.01 0.49 9.09
C THR A 499 17.22 1.78 9.31
N ILE A 500 16.94 2.53 8.23
CA ILE A 500 16.15 3.76 8.24
C ILE A 500 14.89 3.59 7.41
N ARG A 501 13.74 3.96 7.99
CA ARG A 501 12.43 3.98 7.35
C ARG A 501 11.90 5.41 7.38
N SER A 502 11.65 5.99 6.21
CA SER A 502 11.04 7.32 6.10
C SER A 502 10.08 7.37 4.91
N LYS A 503 8.77 7.40 5.18
CA LYS A 503 7.75 7.41 4.13
C LYS A 503 7.73 8.76 3.41
N GLY A 504 7.69 8.68 2.08
CA GLY A 504 7.67 9.85 1.21
C GLY A 504 9.06 10.41 0.88
N VAL A 505 10.13 9.85 1.45
CA VAL A 505 11.51 10.17 1.11
C VAL A 505 12.03 9.16 0.09
N MET A 506 12.76 9.63 -0.92
CA MET A 506 13.30 8.75 -1.97
C MET A 506 14.38 7.83 -1.40
N ARG A 507 14.42 6.57 -1.86
CA ARG A 507 15.35 5.56 -1.34
C ARG A 507 16.82 5.99 -1.40
N HIS A 508 17.23 6.69 -2.46
CA HIS A 508 18.61 7.17 -2.58
C HIS A 508 18.95 8.22 -1.51
N VAL A 509 18.00 9.10 -1.16
CA VAL A 509 18.17 10.09 -0.08
C VAL A 509 18.32 9.39 1.26
N ILE A 510 17.48 8.39 1.53
CA ILE A 510 17.58 7.59 2.77
C ILE A 510 18.95 6.91 2.86
N ARG A 511 19.40 6.27 1.79
CA ARG A 511 20.65 5.50 1.77
C ARG A 511 21.90 6.38 1.89
N ASN A 512 21.89 7.55 1.26
CA ASN A 512 23.10 8.35 1.08
C ASN A 512 23.17 9.58 1.99
N HIS A 513 22.04 10.04 2.55
CA HIS A 513 21.95 11.36 3.19
C HIS A 513 21.22 11.36 4.53
N LEU A 514 20.77 10.20 5.02
CA LEU A 514 20.19 10.06 6.35
C LEU A 514 21.03 9.10 7.18
N THR A 515 21.25 9.47 8.43
CA THR A 515 22.00 8.67 9.40
C THR A 515 21.19 8.45 10.68
N PHE A 516 21.56 7.44 11.45
CA PHE A 516 20.97 7.20 12.77
C PHE A 516 21.21 8.38 13.73
N ALA A 517 22.43 8.95 13.69
CA ALA A 517 22.80 10.10 14.51
C ALA A 517 21.93 11.34 14.22
N GLU A 518 21.57 11.60 12.96
CA GLU A 518 20.67 12.70 12.61
C GLU A 518 19.24 12.46 13.08
N HIS A 519 18.76 11.22 13.11
CA HIS A 519 17.45 10.91 13.71
C HIS A 519 17.46 11.19 15.21
N LYS A 520 18.53 10.79 15.91
CA LYS A 520 18.71 11.10 17.33
C LYS A 520 18.79 12.60 17.57
N ARG A 521 19.62 13.32 16.80
CA ARG A 521 19.70 14.79 16.87
C ARG A 521 18.34 15.42 16.65
N CYS A 522 17.59 14.98 15.64
CA CYS A 522 16.24 15.49 15.37
C CYS A 522 15.28 15.24 16.54
N LEU A 523 15.40 14.11 17.25
CA LEU A 523 14.52 13.80 18.38
C LEU A 523 14.88 14.64 19.62
N PHE A 524 16.18 14.73 19.93
CA PHE A 524 16.71 15.28 21.17
C PHE A 524 17.15 16.75 21.11
N ALA A 525 17.23 17.37 19.93
CA ALA A 525 17.61 18.77 19.83
C ALA A 525 16.64 19.65 20.64
N ASP A 526 17.19 20.53 21.48
CA ASP A 526 16.43 21.58 22.14
C ASP A 526 15.90 22.57 21.08
N VAL A 527 14.80 23.25 21.40
CA VAL A 527 14.11 24.16 20.46
C VAL A 527 14.93 25.44 20.19
N ASP A 528 16.08 25.61 20.83
CA ASP A 528 16.84 26.86 20.90
C ASP A 528 17.86 27.09 19.77
N ASP A 529 17.76 26.39 18.63
CA ASP A 529 18.49 26.76 17.41
C ASP A 529 17.49 27.18 16.32
N ASP A 530 17.06 28.45 16.37
CA ASP A 530 16.57 29.28 15.25
C ASP A 530 15.50 28.73 14.29
N ALA A 531 14.72 27.73 14.69
CA ALA A 531 13.51 27.36 13.97
C ALA A 531 12.34 28.16 14.55
N GLU A 532 12.13 29.36 14.01
CA GLU A 532 10.83 30.02 14.09
C GLU A 532 9.74 28.96 13.91
N SER A 533 8.80 28.98 14.84
CA SER A 533 7.53 28.29 14.71
C SER A 533 6.81 28.85 13.49
N ASP A 534 7.13 28.34 12.30
CA ASP A 534 6.33 28.57 11.11
C ASP A 534 5.08 27.68 11.21
N GLU A 535 4.18 28.11 12.09
CA GLU A 535 2.75 27.99 11.85
C GLU A 535 2.44 28.74 10.54
N CYS A 536 2.56 28.06 9.40
CA CYS A 536 1.92 28.48 8.15
C CYS A 536 1.95 27.36 7.09
N ASP A 537 1.30 26.23 7.36
CA ASP A 537 0.65 25.49 6.26
C ASP A 537 -0.65 26.25 5.90
N ASP A 538 -0.51 27.51 5.47
CA ASP A 538 -1.60 28.22 4.82
C ASP A 538 -1.79 27.58 3.46
N GLU A 539 -2.89 26.84 3.38
CA GLU A 539 -3.78 26.75 2.24
C GLU A 539 -3.12 27.04 0.88
N PHE A 540 -2.80 25.97 0.15
CA PHE A 540 -2.93 26.02 -1.30
C PHE A 540 -4.41 26.19 -1.63
N ASP A 541 -4.91 27.42 -1.50
CA ASP A 541 -6.27 27.80 -1.83
C ASP A 541 -6.54 27.43 -3.29
N ALA A 542 -7.47 26.50 -3.48
CA ALA A 542 -7.91 26.06 -4.79
C ALA A 542 -8.52 27.21 -5.62
N ASN A 543 -8.92 28.33 -4.99
CA ASN A 543 -9.32 29.55 -5.68
C ASN A 543 -8.13 30.42 -6.08
N MET A 544 -7.08 30.50 -5.27
CA MET A 544 -5.82 31.17 -5.66
C MET A 544 -5.14 30.46 -6.84
N GLY A 545 -5.22 29.12 -6.91
CA GLY A 545 -4.82 28.34 -8.10
C GLY A 545 -5.66 28.63 -9.36
N LYS A 546 -6.95 28.98 -9.21
CA LYS A 546 -7.80 29.43 -10.33
C LYS A 546 -7.47 30.86 -10.76
N MET A 547 -7.14 31.76 -9.83
CA MET A 547 -6.68 33.12 -10.13
C MET A 547 -5.33 33.12 -10.84
N PHE A 548 -4.36 32.31 -10.39
CA PHE A 548 -3.06 32.17 -11.06
C PHE A 548 -3.18 31.46 -12.41
N ALA A 549 -4.11 30.52 -12.59
CA ALA A 549 -4.38 29.91 -13.89
C ALA A 549 -5.05 30.90 -14.87
N ALA A 550 -5.94 31.77 -14.40
CA ALA A 550 -6.55 32.83 -15.20
C ALA A 550 -5.54 33.93 -15.58
N ASP A 551 -4.68 34.35 -14.64
CA ASP A 551 -3.61 35.33 -14.86
C ASP A 551 -2.50 34.78 -15.77
N SER A 552 -2.17 33.48 -15.64
CA SER A 552 -1.25 32.78 -16.55
C SER A 552 -1.85 32.63 -17.95
N ALA A 553 -3.16 32.41 -18.08
CA ALA A 553 -3.85 32.37 -19.37
C ALA A 553 -3.89 33.76 -20.04
N LEU A 554 -4.13 34.84 -19.28
CA LEU A 554 -4.08 36.22 -19.76
C LEU A 554 -2.66 36.65 -20.17
N LYS A 555 -1.64 36.28 -19.39
CA LYS A 555 -0.22 36.50 -19.74
C LYS A 555 0.22 35.70 -20.95
N ALA A 556 -0.26 34.47 -21.11
CA ALA A 556 -0.01 33.65 -22.30
C ALA A 556 -0.67 34.25 -23.56
N VAL A 557 -1.90 34.75 -23.47
CA VAL A 557 -2.57 35.47 -24.57
C VAL A 557 -1.83 36.77 -24.92
N ALA A 558 -1.35 37.54 -23.93
CA ALA A 558 -0.55 38.73 -24.16
C ALA A 558 0.84 38.43 -24.78
N GLN A 559 1.44 37.28 -24.45
CA GLN A 559 2.69 36.79 -25.03
C GLN A 559 2.51 36.33 -26.49
N ILE A 560 1.38 35.69 -26.80
CA ILE A 560 1.00 35.30 -28.18
C ILE A 560 0.83 36.54 -29.08
N HIS A 561 0.25 37.63 -28.54
CA HIS A 561 0.16 38.89 -29.29
C HIS A 561 1.51 39.61 -29.44
N ARG A 562 2.44 39.46 -28.49
CA ARG A 562 3.80 40.06 -28.57
C ARG A 562 4.70 39.31 -29.56
N ASN A 563 4.61 37.98 -29.61
CA ASN A 563 5.46 37.15 -30.47
C ASN A 563 5.05 37.16 -31.95
N ALA A 564 3.88 37.73 -32.28
CA ALA A 564 3.44 37.94 -33.66
C ALA A 564 4.10 39.15 -34.35
N SER A 565 5.03 39.88 -33.68
CA SER A 565 5.51 41.18 -34.18
C SER A 565 7.03 41.40 -34.21
N THR A 566 7.89 40.39 -33.99
CA THR A 566 9.34 40.58 -34.16
C THR A 566 10.03 39.37 -34.80
N GLY A 567 10.54 39.58 -36.01
CA GLY A 567 11.31 38.61 -36.77
C GLY A 567 12.81 38.91 -36.77
N SER A 568 13.58 37.81 -36.84
CA SER A 568 15.00 37.67 -37.21
C SER A 568 16.08 38.25 -36.28
N THR A 569 17.02 37.41 -35.82
CA THR A 569 18.37 37.27 -36.41
C THR A 569 19.22 36.27 -35.60
N ASN A 570 20.11 35.56 -36.30
CA ASN A 570 21.05 34.55 -35.80
C ASN A 570 22.34 35.20 -35.24
N SER A 571 22.99 34.55 -34.26
CA SER A 571 24.46 34.41 -34.26
C SER A 571 24.96 33.38 -33.23
N SER A 572 25.82 32.49 -33.71
CA SER A 572 26.67 31.51 -33.02
C SER A 572 27.89 32.13 -32.32
N THR A 573 28.37 31.58 -31.19
CA THR A 573 29.82 31.30 -30.96
C THR A 573 30.13 30.49 -29.68
N THR A 574 30.84 29.37 -29.89
CA THR A 574 32.02 28.80 -29.20
C THR A 574 32.15 28.62 -27.68
N VAL A 575 32.55 27.39 -27.35
CA VAL A 575 33.03 26.81 -26.09
C VAL A 575 34.50 27.16 -25.82
N ALA A 576 34.87 27.38 -24.56
CA ALA A 576 36.23 27.18 -24.07
C ALA A 576 36.23 26.67 -22.62
N ALA A 577 36.97 25.58 -22.40
CA ALA A 577 37.19 24.91 -21.13
C ALA A 577 38.40 25.49 -20.39
N ALA A 578 38.36 25.54 -19.06
CA ALA A 578 39.55 25.72 -18.22
C ALA A 578 39.43 24.83 -16.96
N ALA A 579 40.41 23.93 -16.82
CA ALA A 579 40.61 23.08 -15.65
C ALA A 579 41.51 23.79 -14.64
N ALA A 580 41.23 23.66 -13.33
CA ALA A 580 42.22 23.82 -12.27
C ALA A 580 41.74 23.22 -10.93
N THR A 581 42.42 22.14 -10.52
CA THR A 581 42.95 21.85 -9.17
C THR A 581 42.04 21.82 -7.93
N HIS A 582 41.99 20.64 -7.31
CA HIS A 582 41.62 20.41 -5.91
C HIS A 582 42.51 21.17 -4.92
N PRO A 583 41.95 21.55 -3.77
CA PRO A 583 42.59 21.23 -2.49
C PRO A 583 41.66 20.49 -1.53
N SER A 584 42.28 19.56 -0.81
CA SER A 584 41.80 18.76 0.32
C SER A 584 41.59 19.57 1.59
N HIS A 585 40.71 19.05 2.45
CA HIS A 585 40.34 19.47 3.82
C HIS A 585 39.38 20.64 3.95
N VAL A 586 38.11 20.37 4.31
CA VAL A 586 37.45 20.72 5.58
C VAL A 586 36.04 20.09 5.54
N TYR A 587 35.85 18.88 6.08
CA TYR A 587 34.52 18.45 6.54
C TYR A 587 34.42 18.79 8.02
N SER A 588 34.25 20.08 8.33
CA SER A 588 33.97 20.60 9.66
C SER A 588 32.68 21.39 9.57
N TYR A 589 31.71 21.02 10.40
CA TYR A 589 30.37 21.60 10.51
C TYR A 589 29.50 21.51 9.24
N MET A 590 28.89 20.34 9.01
CA MET A 590 27.58 20.36 8.34
C MET A 590 26.53 20.79 9.38
N PRO A 591 25.87 21.95 9.21
CA PRO A 591 24.75 22.32 10.06
C PRO A 591 23.66 21.25 9.96
N PHE A 592 23.06 20.90 11.11
CA PHE A 592 21.91 20.01 11.12
C PHE A 592 20.79 20.69 10.35
N THR A 593 20.52 20.24 9.12
CA THR A 593 19.33 20.64 8.39
C THR A 593 18.36 19.46 8.34
N PRO A 594 17.06 19.67 8.62
CA PRO A 594 16.05 18.63 8.44
C PRO A 594 15.64 18.46 6.96
N TYR A 595 16.21 19.25 6.05
CA TYR A 595 15.91 19.24 4.61
C TYR A 595 16.99 18.54 3.79
N ARG A 596 16.59 17.83 2.73
CA ARG A 596 17.52 17.25 1.74
C ARG A 596 17.09 17.58 0.32
N GLU A 597 18.08 17.74 -0.55
CA GLU A 597 17.83 17.78 -1.99
C GLU A 597 17.31 16.41 -2.43
N ASN A 598 16.19 16.44 -3.13
CA ASN A 598 15.59 15.28 -3.75
C ASN A 598 15.63 15.47 -5.26
N VAL A 599 16.33 14.56 -5.94
CA VAL A 599 16.46 14.57 -7.40
C VAL A 599 15.59 13.47 -7.99
N SER A 600 14.68 13.84 -8.89
CA SER A 600 13.81 12.89 -9.59
C SER A 600 13.71 13.22 -11.07
N ILE A 601 13.61 12.20 -11.92
CA ILE A 601 13.29 12.39 -13.34
C ILE A 601 11.77 12.34 -13.47
N ARG A 602 11.19 13.36 -14.09
CA ARG A 602 9.76 13.40 -14.42
C ARG A 602 9.57 13.76 -15.88
N SER A 603 8.54 13.19 -16.49
CA SER A 603 8.08 13.61 -17.81
C SER A 603 7.08 14.76 -17.65
N PHE A 604 7.32 15.86 -18.35
CA PHE A 604 6.33 16.91 -18.57
C PHE A 604 6.20 17.09 -20.08
N LYS A 605 5.00 16.88 -20.62
CA LYS A 605 4.76 17.04 -22.07
C LYS A 605 5.68 16.13 -22.92
N HIS A 606 5.94 14.91 -22.45
CA HIS A 606 6.88 13.95 -23.06
C HIS A 606 8.36 14.39 -23.05
N GLU A 607 8.69 15.54 -22.44
CA GLU A 607 10.07 15.92 -22.15
C GLU A 607 10.47 15.37 -20.79
N LEU A 608 11.51 14.55 -20.76
CA LEU A 608 12.14 14.12 -19.52
C LEU A 608 12.91 15.30 -18.92
N ARG A 609 12.57 15.65 -17.68
CA ARG A 609 13.23 16.71 -16.91
C ARG A 609 13.73 16.14 -15.59
N THR A 610 14.91 16.59 -15.17
CA THR A 610 15.39 16.40 -13.81
C THR A 610 14.78 17.48 -12.92
N ILE A 611 13.93 17.09 -11.97
CA ILE A 611 13.43 17.96 -10.91
C ILE A 611 14.34 17.81 -9.70
N ARG A 612 14.85 18.94 -9.20
CA ARG A 612 15.51 19.06 -7.91
C ARG A 612 14.56 19.81 -6.97
N SER A 613 14.26 19.25 -5.82
CA SER A 613 13.47 19.92 -4.79
C SER A 613 14.05 19.71 -3.40
N MET A 614 14.05 20.74 -2.56
CA MET A 614 14.37 20.59 -1.15
C MET A 614 13.15 20.06 -0.41
N LYS A 615 13.33 18.96 0.33
CA LYS A 615 12.23 18.31 1.05
C LYS A 615 12.59 18.13 2.52
N LEU A 616 11.63 18.40 3.40
CA LEU A 616 11.71 18.07 4.82
C LEU A 616 11.72 16.53 4.97
N VAL A 617 12.84 15.97 5.45
CA VAL A 617 13.04 14.51 5.57
C VAL A 617 13.14 14.02 7.01
N LEU A 618 13.47 14.91 7.96
CA LEU A 618 13.51 14.65 9.40
C LEU A 618 12.53 15.61 10.08
N ASN A 619 11.53 15.07 10.78
CA ASN A 619 10.56 15.89 11.50
C ASN A 619 10.06 15.11 12.72
N ARG A 620 10.29 15.67 13.91
CA ARG A 620 9.86 15.11 15.19
C ARG A 620 8.43 15.46 15.60
N ALA A 621 7.71 16.28 14.84
CA ALA A 621 6.30 16.54 15.10
C ALA A 621 5.49 15.26 14.79
N ASP A 622 4.97 14.65 15.85
CA ASP A 622 3.98 13.57 15.79
C ASP A 622 2.73 14.03 16.55
N ASP A 623 1.65 14.19 15.81
CA ASP A 623 0.35 14.63 16.31
C ASP A 623 -0.62 13.46 16.45
N LYS A 624 -0.21 12.21 16.19
CA LYS A 624 -1.07 11.04 16.43
C LYS A 624 -1.20 10.68 17.91
N ARG A 625 -0.27 11.15 18.73
CA ARG A 625 -0.18 10.92 20.16
C ARG A 625 0.30 12.21 20.83
N TYR A 626 -0.05 12.37 22.11
CA TYR A 626 0.45 13.48 22.92
C TYR A 626 1.89 13.17 23.36
N VAL A 627 2.86 13.90 22.80
CA VAL A 627 4.29 13.75 23.12
C VAL A 627 4.62 14.50 24.42
N LEU A 628 5.29 13.83 25.36
CA LEU A 628 5.71 14.44 26.62
C LEU A 628 6.97 15.30 26.48
N PRO A 629 7.29 16.18 27.47
CA PRO A 629 8.46 17.05 27.42
C PRO A 629 9.81 16.34 27.24
N ASP A 630 9.90 15.06 27.62
CA ASP A 630 11.09 14.23 27.40
C ASP A 630 11.31 13.85 25.92
N ASN A 631 10.39 14.23 25.02
CA ASN A 631 10.32 13.88 23.59
C ASN A 631 10.24 12.38 23.30
N ILE A 632 10.29 11.52 24.31
CA ILE A 632 10.38 10.06 24.18
C ILE A 632 9.04 9.40 24.49
N SER A 633 8.46 9.77 25.62
CA SER A 633 7.27 9.17 26.18
C SER A 633 6.02 9.81 25.58
N THR A 634 4.97 9.02 25.37
CA THR A 634 3.74 9.53 24.74
C THR A 634 2.48 8.98 25.40
N TYR A 635 1.43 9.79 25.39
CA TYR A 635 0.08 9.37 25.77
C TYR A 635 -0.84 9.32 24.55
N ALA A 636 -1.72 8.33 24.50
CA ALA A 636 -2.81 8.34 23.54
C ALA A 636 -3.77 9.50 23.86
N HIS A 637 -4.35 10.13 22.85
CA HIS A 637 -5.29 11.24 23.08
C HIS A 637 -6.47 10.80 23.96
N GLY A 638 -6.83 11.63 24.94
CA GLY A 638 -7.88 11.33 25.93
C GLY A 638 -7.37 10.61 27.18
N HIS A 639 -6.05 10.34 27.27
CA HIS A 639 -5.45 9.82 28.49
C HIS A 639 -5.70 10.77 29.67
N HIS A 640 -5.92 10.23 30.87
CA HIS A 640 -6.35 11.01 32.03
C HIS A 640 -5.25 11.91 32.63
N ARG A 641 -4.02 11.75 32.12
CA ARG A 641 -2.84 12.53 32.51
C ARG A 641 -2.57 13.69 31.55
N ILE A 642 -3.35 13.79 30.48
CA ILE A 642 -3.26 14.91 29.55
C ILE A 642 -4.17 16.02 30.08
N ASN A 643 -3.58 17.16 30.38
CA ASN A 643 -4.32 18.41 30.58
C ASN A 643 -4.26 19.17 29.26
N TYR A 644 -5.41 19.27 28.57
CA TYR A 644 -5.56 20.08 27.38
C TYR A 644 -5.79 21.55 27.73
#